data_AF-A0A352UK03-F1
#
_entry.id   AF-A0A352UK03-F1
#
_cell.length_a   1.000
_cell.length_b   1.000
_cell.length_c   1.000
_cell.angle_alpha   90.00
_cell.angle_beta   90.00
_cell.angle_gamma   90.00
#
_symmetry.space_group_name_H-M   'P 1'
#
loop_
_entity.id
_entity.type
_entity.pdbx_description
1 polymer ?
#
loop_
_entity_poly.entity_id
_entity_poly.type
_entity_poly.pdbx_seq_one_letter_code
_entity_poly.pdbx_strand_id
1 'polypeptide(L)'
;CTVGRPRDNVKLRLLDKDGRPVPSGTAGELYIGGPCLARGYLNKPELTAERFVWIDEDRYYRTGDLAELLPDGRVEIKGRCDDMVKIRGYSIHLGAVETALLEYAHVRSCAVIADGWEGEDKRLVAYMVRNEEADWEISEVSGISIDVRRILDARLPHYMIPSTFVELDEIPLNPVTGKLNRKALPEPPKRGRRDTGDITIPPTASQKEQEEGMRALWERILFLDQGTIKNESDFFDYGGHSLLAVELTIAIDGVFGVGVLVKDVYEHPSVSGLVKYMIGGPEEFGGWDSIRADAQLDPAIAPPAGNTPVVLGDAASILVTGTTGFLGAFLLEELIRATDDGVDVYCLVREESGSRKAALDRIVCNLDGYGLFQPGMEKRIVPVVGDLAAARFGLTFDQFAELAEKIDLIFHCAALVNYIYPYSVIKPSTVGGTQEIIRFACTSTTKPIHYVSSNGIFPNNGHGLYPETGDIDTFADELKDGYGQAKWVSEKLIWEAISRGLPACLYRPGNIGFHSVSGKGNPRDLQGMIIDACSKVGYAPSDVNWRFEMTPVDTLVKAIVRFAAAPSHYGRVYNIVQQDTVPVRTVFDLLLDMNLISGYTPVAQWKSRLDTRANETGDFVLSLLAQSLDDVESQLSNSGRFDCSNFDSASSECGLSRPSVDVEYLKKGIVGQVRDESTAPVAPAAETVTALAGDGSGAGSA
;
A
#
# COMPACT_ATOMS: atom_id res chain seq x y z
N CYS A 1 13.71 13.76 20.06
CA CYS A 1 14.78 14.59 20.68
C CYS A 1 14.45 14.84 22.16
N THR A 2 15.31 14.44 23.09
CA THR A 2 15.07 14.62 24.54
C THR A 2 15.46 16.03 24.98
N VAL A 3 14.51 16.79 25.56
CA VAL A 3 14.72 18.20 25.95
C VAL A 3 14.93 18.38 27.47
N GLY A 4 14.79 17.31 28.25
CA GLY A 4 15.06 17.32 29.70
C GLY A 4 13.80 17.46 30.56
N ARG A 5 13.97 17.82 31.84
CA ARG A 5 12.87 17.97 32.81
C ARG A 5 12.30 19.39 32.83
N PRO A 6 11.01 19.59 33.20
CA PRO A 6 10.47 20.92 33.39
C PRO A 6 11.26 21.70 34.45
N ARG A 7 11.41 23.01 34.23
CA ARG A 7 11.97 23.93 35.23
C ARG A 7 11.02 24.07 36.42
N ASP A 8 11.55 24.48 37.57
CA ASP A 8 10.76 24.72 38.77
C ASP A 8 9.57 25.65 38.49
N ASN A 9 8.40 25.27 39.00
CA ASN A 9 7.12 25.97 38.83
C ASN A 9 6.55 25.99 37.40
N VAL A 10 7.12 25.23 36.45
CA VAL A 10 6.51 24.98 35.13
C VAL A 10 5.66 23.71 35.22
N LYS A 11 4.39 23.81 34.84
CA LYS A 11 3.46 22.68 34.74
C LYS A 11 3.46 22.17 33.30
N LEU A 12 3.46 20.86 33.10
CA LEU A 12 3.31 20.25 31.78
C LEU A 12 2.04 19.39 31.75
N ARG A 13 1.32 19.39 30.62
CA ARG A 13 0.29 18.40 30.30
C ARG A 13 0.53 17.88 28.89
N LEU A 14 0.33 16.58 28.72
CA LEU A 14 0.27 15.94 27.40
C LEU A 14 -1.19 15.55 27.17
N LEU A 15 -1.80 16.05 26.10
CA LEU A 15 -3.21 15.79 25.81
C LEU A 15 -3.39 15.10 24.45
N ASP A 16 -4.43 14.29 24.32
CA ASP A 16 -4.87 13.74 23.05
C ASP A 16 -5.70 14.74 22.23
N LYS A 17 -6.13 14.34 21.03
CA LYS A 17 -6.95 15.15 20.12
C LYS A 17 -8.29 15.61 20.71
N ASP A 18 -8.79 14.89 21.71
CA ASP A 18 -10.06 15.16 22.39
C ASP A 18 -9.85 15.99 23.69
N GLY A 19 -8.61 16.44 23.94
CA GLY A 19 -8.24 17.27 25.09
C GLY A 19 -8.08 16.50 26.40
N ARG A 20 -7.95 15.16 26.35
CA ARG A 20 -7.80 14.32 27.53
C ARG A 20 -6.32 14.03 27.83
N PRO A 21 -5.91 13.93 29.10
CA PRO A 21 -4.54 13.56 29.43
C PRO A 21 -4.14 12.19 28.86
N VAL A 22 -2.98 12.10 28.21
CA VAL A 22 -2.44 10.82 27.73
C VAL A 22 -1.73 10.04 28.85
N PRO A 23 -1.74 8.70 28.83
CA PRO A 23 -0.98 7.88 29.77
C PRO A 23 0.54 8.12 29.67
N SER A 24 1.26 7.86 30.77
CA SER A 24 2.73 7.93 30.80
C SER A 24 3.35 7.00 29.74
N GLY A 25 4.34 7.47 28.98
CA GLY A 25 4.91 6.74 27.84
C GLY A 25 4.10 6.79 26.52
N THR A 26 3.00 7.54 26.50
CA THR A 26 2.23 7.82 25.28
C THR A 26 2.50 9.24 24.80
N ALA A 27 2.64 9.42 23.49
CA ALA A 27 2.84 10.73 22.89
C ALA A 27 1.51 11.52 22.88
N GLY A 28 1.54 12.77 23.33
CA GLY A 28 0.42 13.70 23.31
C GLY A 28 0.89 15.10 22.96
N GLU A 29 -0.05 15.99 22.62
CA GLU A 29 0.28 17.38 22.38
C GLU A 29 0.73 18.04 23.69
N LEU A 30 1.84 18.77 23.65
CA LEU A 30 2.46 19.41 24.79
C LEU A 30 1.79 20.75 25.12
N TYR A 31 1.37 20.87 26.38
CA TYR A 31 0.83 22.09 26.98
C TYR A 31 1.73 22.51 28.13
N ILE A 32 2.11 23.79 28.15
CA ILE A 32 2.99 24.36 29.16
C ILE A 32 2.20 25.37 29.98
N GLY A 33 2.21 25.22 31.31
CA GLY A 33 1.51 26.09 32.26
C GLY A 33 2.44 26.67 33.33
N GLY A 34 1.94 27.67 34.05
CA GLY A 34 2.66 28.28 35.17
C GLY A 34 3.09 29.73 34.94
N PRO A 35 4.00 30.27 35.78
CA PRO A 35 4.37 31.70 35.77
C PRO A 35 5.12 32.13 34.52
N CYS A 36 5.60 31.19 33.70
CA CYS A 36 6.35 31.46 32.48
C CYS A 36 5.47 31.91 31.30
N LEU A 37 4.14 31.96 31.47
CA LEU A 37 3.22 32.34 30.41
C LEU A 37 3.19 33.86 30.17
N ALA A 38 3.21 34.24 28.90
CA ALA A 38 2.88 35.60 28.50
C ALA A 38 1.40 35.91 28.78
N ARG A 39 1.05 37.20 28.89
CA ARG A 39 -0.35 37.63 29.04
C ARG A 39 -1.22 37.20 27.85
N GLY A 40 -0.62 37.17 26.66
CA GLY A 40 -1.26 36.84 25.39
C GLY A 40 -0.52 37.52 24.23
N TYR A 41 -1.03 37.38 23.01
CA TYR A 41 -0.52 38.10 21.85
C TYR A 41 -1.03 39.54 21.84
N LEU A 42 -0.12 40.49 21.61
CA LEU A 42 -0.46 41.91 21.52
C LEU A 42 -1.41 42.15 20.33
N ASN A 43 -2.56 42.76 20.60
CA ASN A 43 -3.61 43.09 19.62
C ASN A 43 -4.15 41.89 18.83
N LYS A 44 -4.04 40.65 19.34
CA LYS A 44 -4.59 39.44 18.72
C LYS A 44 -5.37 38.60 19.73
N PRO A 45 -6.60 39.01 20.11
CA PRO A 45 -7.38 38.33 21.14
C PRO A 45 -7.84 36.93 20.72
N GLU A 46 -8.20 36.72 19.45
CA GLU A 46 -8.63 35.41 18.93
C GLU A 46 -7.51 34.36 19.01
N LEU A 47 -6.32 34.69 18.49
CA LEU A 47 -5.13 33.84 18.59
C LEU A 47 -4.70 33.60 20.05
N THR A 48 -4.94 34.58 20.92
CA THR A 48 -4.68 34.43 22.36
C THR A 48 -5.63 33.41 22.99
N ALA A 49 -6.92 33.44 22.64
CA ALA A 49 -7.89 32.46 23.13
C ALA A 49 -7.64 31.05 22.58
N GLU A 50 -7.17 30.95 21.33
CA GLU A 50 -6.82 29.67 20.69
C GLU A 50 -5.58 29.02 21.32
N ARG A 51 -4.53 29.80 21.59
CA ARG A 51 -3.24 29.26 22.06
C ARG A 51 -3.09 29.24 23.58
N PHE A 52 -3.77 30.13 24.31
CA PHE A 52 -3.73 30.17 25.77
C PHE A 52 -5.06 29.70 26.35
N VAL A 53 -5.15 28.39 26.56
CA VAL A 53 -6.36 27.72 27.02
C VAL A 53 -6.37 27.56 28.54
N TRP A 54 -7.57 27.43 29.10
CA TRP A 54 -7.77 27.07 30.49
C TRP A 54 -8.11 25.59 30.57
N ILE A 55 -7.37 24.85 31.39
CA ILE A 55 -7.61 23.43 31.65
C ILE A 55 -7.69 23.28 33.15
N ASP A 56 -8.84 22.84 33.64
CA ASP A 56 -9.23 22.92 35.04
C ASP A 56 -9.12 24.37 35.55
N GLU A 57 -8.35 24.63 36.62
CA GLU A 57 -8.15 25.96 37.20
C GLU A 57 -6.86 26.66 36.73
N ASP A 58 -6.09 26.00 35.85
CA ASP A 58 -4.77 26.47 35.41
C ASP A 58 -4.80 26.93 33.94
N ARG A 59 -4.04 28.00 33.65
CA ARG A 59 -3.82 28.48 32.28
C ARG A 59 -2.62 27.74 31.66
N TYR A 60 -2.78 27.29 30.42
CA TYR A 60 -1.76 26.61 29.63
C TYR A 60 -1.59 27.27 28.27
N TYR A 61 -0.36 27.23 27.75
CA TYR A 61 -0.04 27.54 26.36
C TYR A 61 0.10 26.24 25.57
N ARG A 62 -0.67 26.14 24.48
CA ARG A 62 -0.66 25.04 23.53
C ARG A 62 0.55 25.18 22.59
N THR A 63 1.54 24.29 22.70
CA THR A 63 2.80 24.44 21.94
C THR A 63 2.69 23.97 20.49
N GLY A 64 1.76 23.06 20.21
CA GLY A 64 1.67 22.36 18.92
C GLY A 64 2.79 21.33 18.71
N ASP A 65 3.51 20.96 19.77
CA ASP A 65 4.56 19.94 19.71
C ASP A 65 4.01 18.61 20.24
N LEU A 66 4.28 17.50 19.53
CA LEU A 66 3.97 16.16 19.99
C LEU A 66 5.12 15.68 20.87
N ALA A 67 4.82 15.31 22.11
CA ALA A 67 5.82 14.93 23.10
C ALA A 67 5.40 13.73 23.93
N GLU A 68 6.38 12.99 24.42
CA GLU A 68 6.22 11.86 25.33
C GLU A 68 6.94 12.17 26.65
N LEU A 69 6.32 11.83 27.77
CA LEU A 69 6.97 11.88 29.09
C LEU A 69 7.61 10.53 29.38
N LEU A 70 8.94 10.54 29.53
CA LEU A 70 9.71 9.35 29.88
C LEU A 70 9.50 8.97 31.35
N PRO A 71 9.72 7.69 31.72
CA PRO A 71 9.56 7.23 33.10
C PRO A 71 10.41 7.98 34.14
N ASP A 72 11.50 8.61 33.71
CA ASP A 72 12.39 9.42 34.56
C ASP A 72 12.00 10.90 34.64
N GLY A 73 10.84 11.28 34.08
CA GLY A 73 10.29 12.63 34.11
C GLY A 73 10.88 13.58 33.08
N ARG A 74 11.75 13.11 32.17
CA ARG A 74 12.22 13.89 31.02
C ARG A 74 11.17 13.92 29.92
N VAL A 75 11.13 15.02 29.17
CA VAL A 75 10.26 15.19 28.01
C VAL A 75 11.06 14.87 26.76
N GLU A 76 10.49 14.04 25.90
CA GLU A 76 10.98 13.80 24.55
C GLU A 76 10.02 14.38 23.51
N ILE A 77 10.52 15.28 22.67
CA ILE A 77 9.76 15.82 21.54
C ILE A 77 9.86 14.84 20.37
N LYS A 78 8.70 14.39 19.88
CA LYS A 78 8.53 13.46 18.75
C LYS A 78 8.29 14.16 17.42
N GLY A 79 7.79 15.39 17.44
CA GLY A 79 7.52 16.18 16.24
C GLY A 79 6.59 17.35 16.55
N ARG A 80 6.01 17.98 15.53
CA ARG A 80 4.93 18.97 15.71
C ARG A 80 3.62 18.46 15.14
N CYS A 81 2.52 18.79 15.80
CA CYS A 81 1.17 18.55 15.30
C CYS A 81 0.90 19.33 13.99
N ASP A 82 1.64 20.42 13.74
CA ASP A 82 1.43 21.35 12.62
C ASP A 82 2.27 21.05 11.36
N ASP A 83 3.17 20.05 11.35
CA ASP A 83 4.07 19.76 10.20
C ASP A 83 3.53 18.67 9.25
N MET A 84 2.24 18.38 9.34
CA MET A 84 1.52 17.53 8.40
C MET A 84 0.96 18.38 7.26
N VAL A 85 1.36 18.08 6.03
CA VAL A 85 0.85 18.75 4.83
C VAL A 85 -0.05 17.82 4.04
N LYS A 86 -1.15 18.35 3.50
CA LYS A 86 -1.95 17.63 2.51
C LYS A 86 -1.44 17.94 1.11
N ILE A 87 -1.00 16.94 0.37
CA ILE A 87 -0.58 17.05 -1.03
C ILE A 87 -1.34 15.98 -1.82
N ARG A 88 -2.13 16.40 -2.82
CA ARG A 88 -2.85 15.49 -3.73
C ARG A 88 -3.68 14.41 -3.00
N GLY A 89 -4.36 14.83 -1.93
CA GLY A 89 -5.17 13.94 -1.08
C GLY A 89 -4.41 13.17 0.00
N TYR A 90 -3.07 13.14 -0.03
CA TYR A 90 -2.25 12.46 0.96
C TYR A 90 -1.87 13.37 2.12
N SER A 91 -2.06 12.90 3.35
CA SER A 91 -1.51 13.51 4.56
C SER A 91 -0.08 13.05 4.74
N ILE A 92 0.88 13.97 4.60
CA ILE A 92 2.31 13.69 4.64
C ILE A 92 2.93 14.38 5.85
N HIS A 93 3.62 13.61 6.68
CA HIS A 93 4.46 14.16 7.73
C HIS A 93 5.82 14.53 7.15
N LEU A 94 6.12 15.83 7.06
CA LEU A 94 7.38 16.31 6.49
C LEU A 94 8.60 15.76 7.24
N GLY A 95 8.49 15.61 8.56
CA GLY A 95 9.54 15.04 9.40
C GLY A 95 9.90 13.59 9.05
N ALA A 96 8.98 12.78 8.53
CA ALA A 96 9.29 11.41 8.11
C ALA A 96 10.22 11.41 6.89
N VAL A 97 9.98 12.33 5.94
CA VAL A 97 10.82 12.53 4.76
C VAL A 97 12.20 13.06 5.15
N GLU A 98 12.25 14.02 6.09
CA GLU A 98 13.50 14.54 6.64
C GLU A 98 14.33 13.44 7.32
N THR A 99 13.71 12.59 8.15
CA THR A 99 14.39 11.46 8.79
C THR A 99 14.99 10.51 7.76
N ALA A 100 14.23 10.13 6.73
CA ALA A 100 14.72 9.23 5.69
C ALA A 100 15.93 9.83 4.92
N LEU A 101 15.92 11.13 4.63
CA LEU A 101 17.03 11.83 4.01
C LEU A 101 18.30 11.80 4.87
N LEU A 102 18.16 12.09 6.18
CA LEU A 102 19.28 12.11 7.12
C LEU A 102 19.90 10.73 7.34
N GLU A 103 19.07 9.68 7.41
CA GLU A 103 19.53 8.34 7.72
C GLU A 103 20.16 7.62 6.51
N TYR A 104 19.65 7.88 5.31
CA TYR A 104 19.93 7.00 4.16
C TYR A 104 20.55 7.69 2.94
N ALA A 105 20.41 9.00 2.81
CA ALA A 105 20.90 9.74 1.65
C ALA A 105 22.24 10.46 1.91
N HIS A 106 23.00 10.07 2.94
CA HIS A 106 24.25 10.75 3.32
C HIS A 106 24.08 12.29 3.43
N VAL A 107 22.95 12.74 3.99
CA VAL A 107 22.64 14.15 4.20
C VAL A 107 22.96 14.54 5.64
N ARG A 108 23.79 15.57 5.81
CA ARG A 108 24.20 16.10 7.13
C ARG A 108 23.04 16.82 7.84
N SER A 109 22.24 17.56 7.07
CA SER A 109 21.09 18.32 7.58
C SER A 109 20.11 18.56 6.44
N CYS A 110 18.81 18.53 6.71
CA CYS A 110 17.80 18.81 5.71
C CYS A 110 16.61 19.58 6.27
N ALA A 111 15.82 20.14 5.36
CA ALA A 111 14.50 20.68 5.63
C ALA A 111 13.58 20.35 4.45
N VAL A 112 12.41 19.78 4.73
CA VAL A 112 11.41 19.49 3.69
C VAL A 112 10.23 20.44 3.87
N ILE A 113 9.79 21.03 2.76
CA ILE A 113 8.63 21.92 2.74
C ILE A 113 7.64 21.49 1.66
N ALA A 114 6.39 21.91 1.83
CA ALA A 114 5.44 21.97 0.72
C ALA A 114 5.56 23.32 0.01
N ASP A 115 5.75 23.28 -1.31
CA ASP A 115 5.83 24.44 -2.21
C ASP A 115 4.65 24.40 -3.19
N GLY A 116 4.16 25.57 -3.62
CA GLY A 116 3.02 25.70 -4.55
C GLY A 116 1.62 25.81 -3.91
N TRP A 117 0.61 26.06 -4.75
CA TRP A 117 -0.82 26.19 -4.35
C TRP A 117 -1.53 24.83 -4.33
N GLU A 118 -2.63 24.70 -3.58
CA GLU A 118 -3.40 23.44 -3.53
C GLU A 118 -3.87 22.97 -4.91
N GLY A 119 -3.78 21.66 -5.16
CA GLY A 119 -4.01 21.04 -6.47
C GLY A 119 -2.74 20.41 -7.04
N GLU A 120 -2.59 20.44 -8.37
CA GLU A 120 -1.48 19.81 -9.12
C GLU A 120 -0.11 20.49 -8.90
N ASP A 121 -0.14 21.76 -8.50
CA ASP A 121 1.06 22.60 -8.29
C ASP A 121 1.73 22.37 -6.93
N LYS A 122 1.02 21.77 -5.96
CA LYS A 122 1.58 21.48 -4.64
C LYS A 122 2.57 20.33 -4.71
N ARG A 123 3.80 20.56 -4.27
CA ARG A 123 4.91 19.58 -4.30
C ARG A 123 5.73 19.60 -3.02
N LEU A 124 6.50 18.54 -2.81
CA LEU A 124 7.54 18.50 -1.79
C LEU A 124 8.88 18.96 -2.36
N VAL A 125 9.53 19.86 -1.61
CA VAL A 125 10.89 20.34 -1.88
C VAL A 125 11.78 19.99 -0.70
N ALA A 126 12.88 19.30 -0.96
CA ALA A 126 13.88 18.95 0.04
C ALA A 126 15.13 19.82 -0.11
N TYR A 127 15.41 20.63 0.90
CA TYR A 127 16.67 21.35 1.03
C TYR A 127 17.64 20.49 1.81
N MET A 128 18.83 20.25 1.27
CA MET A 128 19.77 19.25 1.78
C MET A 128 21.16 19.84 1.90
N VAL A 129 21.87 19.42 2.94
CA VAL A 129 23.27 19.73 3.17
C VAL A 129 24.05 18.44 3.08
N ARG A 130 24.99 18.40 2.15
CA ARG A 130 25.78 17.21 1.84
C ARG A 130 26.68 16.76 3.00
N ASN A 131 26.86 15.45 3.16
CA ASN A 131 27.96 14.85 3.95
C ASN A 131 29.16 14.53 3.04
N GLU A 132 30.39 14.47 3.56
CA GLU A 132 31.60 14.24 2.75
C GLU A 132 31.58 12.93 1.94
N GLU A 133 30.78 11.96 2.37
CA GLU A 133 30.61 10.63 1.77
C GLU A 133 29.50 10.56 0.70
N ALA A 134 28.78 11.65 0.47
CA ALA A 134 27.64 11.66 -0.45
C ALA A 134 28.08 11.65 -1.92
N ASP A 135 27.55 10.69 -2.68
CA ASP A 135 27.84 10.42 -4.09
C ASP A 135 26.73 10.83 -5.06
N TRP A 136 25.60 11.33 -4.55
CA TRP A 136 24.46 11.77 -5.35
C TRP A 136 24.69 13.12 -6.04
N GLU A 137 24.07 13.31 -7.20
CA GLU A 137 24.06 14.60 -7.92
C GLU A 137 22.66 15.22 -7.93
N ILE A 138 22.58 16.56 -7.85
CA ILE A 138 21.35 17.33 -8.06
C ILE A 138 21.52 18.21 -9.29
N SER A 139 20.59 18.10 -10.23
CA SER A 139 20.51 19.03 -11.36
C SER A 139 20.17 20.43 -10.86
N GLU A 140 21.07 21.41 -11.04
CA GLU A 140 20.80 22.82 -10.66
C GLU A 140 19.60 23.42 -11.40
N VAL A 141 19.32 22.92 -12.61
CA VAL A 141 18.26 23.42 -13.49
C VAL A 141 16.89 22.87 -13.09
N SER A 142 16.78 21.54 -12.94
CA SER A 142 15.49 20.89 -12.65
C SER A 142 15.24 20.64 -11.16
N GLY A 143 16.29 20.68 -10.34
CA GLY A 143 16.26 20.23 -8.95
C GLY A 143 16.04 18.72 -8.82
N ILE A 144 16.21 17.91 -9.86
CA ILE A 144 16.09 16.44 -9.77
C ILE A 144 17.41 15.85 -9.29
N SER A 145 17.29 14.85 -8.41
CA SER A 145 18.35 13.89 -8.09
C SER A 145 17.82 12.48 -8.24
N ILE A 146 18.30 11.73 -9.23
CA ILE A 146 17.87 10.35 -9.47
C ILE A 146 18.34 9.45 -8.32
N ASP A 147 19.58 9.66 -7.85
CA ASP A 147 20.19 8.86 -6.78
C ASP A 147 19.41 9.01 -5.47
N VAL A 148 19.15 10.26 -5.05
CA VAL A 148 18.37 10.52 -3.82
C VAL A 148 16.94 10.02 -3.97
N ARG A 149 16.32 10.17 -5.14
CA ARG A 149 14.97 9.63 -5.38
C ARG A 149 14.95 8.11 -5.25
N ARG A 150 15.87 7.38 -5.87
CA ARG A 150 15.96 5.92 -5.73
C ARG A 150 16.22 5.47 -4.29
N ILE A 151 17.05 6.21 -3.56
CA ILE A 151 17.27 5.99 -2.12
C ILE A 151 15.96 6.14 -1.35
N LEU A 152 15.20 7.21 -1.61
CA LEU A 152 13.93 7.46 -0.94
C LEU A 152 12.83 6.51 -1.40
N ASP A 153 12.79 6.13 -2.68
CA ASP A 153 11.77 5.25 -3.26
C ASP A 153 11.84 3.85 -2.65
N ALA A 154 13.05 3.38 -2.33
CA ALA A 154 13.26 2.13 -1.59
C ALA A 154 12.71 2.16 -0.15
N ARG A 155 12.30 3.33 0.35
CA ARG A 155 12.13 3.59 1.79
C ARG A 155 10.95 4.49 2.13
N LEU A 156 10.20 5.01 1.18
CA LEU A 156 9.06 5.89 1.42
C LEU A 156 8.02 5.60 0.33
N PRO A 157 6.72 5.73 0.63
CA PRO A 157 5.70 5.74 -0.41
C PRO A 157 5.98 6.84 -1.44
N HIS A 158 5.73 6.57 -2.73
CA HIS A 158 6.02 7.50 -3.83
C HIS A 158 5.48 8.93 -3.62
N TYR A 159 4.34 9.09 -2.94
CA TYR A 159 3.75 10.40 -2.66
C TYR A 159 4.50 11.21 -1.59
N MET A 160 5.35 10.57 -0.78
CA MET A 160 6.22 11.22 0.20
C MET A 160 7.59 11.61 -0.37
N ILE A 161 7.93 11.16 -1.58
CA ILE A 161 9.23 11.44 -2.19
C ILE A 161 9.24 12.86 -2.76
N PRO A 162 10.19 13.72 -2.37
CA PRO A 162 10.35 15.03 -2.97
C PRO A 162 10.54 14.95 -4.48
N SER A 163 9.83 15.81 -5.21
CA SER A 163 10.03 15.96 -6.65
C SER A 163 11.16 16.93 -6.96
N THR A 164 11.66 17.65 -5.97
CA THR A 164 12.66 18.71 -6.14
C THR A 164 13.59 18.74 -4.92
N PHE A 165 14.87 18.83 -5.19
CA PHE A 165 15.96 18.85 -4.23
C PHE A 165 16.82 20.10 -4.48
N VAL A 166 17.31 20.69 -3.39
CA VAL A 166 18.15 21.88 -3.42
C VAL A 166 19.32 21.66 -2.47
N GLU A 167 20.54 21.66 -2.99
CA GLU A 167 21.75 21.58 -2.18
C GLU A 167 22.06 22.95 -1.56
N LEU A 168 22.37 22.96 -0.26
CA LEU A 168 22.77 24.14 0.50
C LEU A 168 24.07 23.83 1.26
N ASP A 169 24.87 24.87 1.50
CA ASP A 169 26.01 24.78 2.42
C ASP A 169 25.56 24.57 3.87
N GLU A 170 24.45 25.20 4.27
CA GLU A 170 23.86 25.11 5.61
C GLU A 170 22.35 25.37 5.56
N ILE A 171 21.58 24.68 6.40
CA ILE A 171 20.14 24.96 6.56
C ILE A 171 19.97 26.29 7.32
N PRO A 172 19.23 27.27 6.77
CA PRO A 172 19.07 28.57 7.42
C PRO A 172 18.20 28.42 8.67
N LEU A 173 18.79 28.62 9.85
CA LEU A 173 18.10 28.64 11.13
C LEU A 173 17.90 30.07 11.61
N ASN A 174 16.82 30.31 12.36
CA ASN A 174 16.64 31.55 13.07
C ASN A 174 17.64 31.61 14.25
N PRO A 175 18.52 32.61 14.32
CA PRO A 175 19.61 32.66 15.29
C PRO A 175 19.13 32.78 16.75
N VAL A 176 17.87 33.17 16.98
CA VAL A 176 17.29 33.32 18.32
C VAL A 176 16.54 32.06 18.77
N THR A 177 15.86 31.38 17.85
CA THR A 177 15.01 30.21 18.20
C THR A 177 15.62 28.87 17.85
N GLY A 178 16.66 28.83 17.01
CA GLY A 178 17.24 27.60 16.47
C GLY A 178 16.31 26.84 15.51
N LYS A 179 15.15 27.40 15.17
CA LYS A 179 14.18 26.78 14.25
C LYS A 179 14.45 27.18 12.80
N LEU A 180 14.03 26.34 11.85
CA LEU A 180 14.10 26.61 10.41
C LEU A 180 13.56 28.01 10.07
N ASN A 181 14.39 28.82 9.42
CA ASN A 181 14.02 30.10 8.86
C ASN A 181 13.52 29.91 7.43
N ARG A 182 12.24 29.48 7.29
CA ARG A 182 11.61 29.21 5.99
C ARG A 182 11.70 30.37 4.99
N LYS A 183 11.75 31.62 5.46
CA LYS A 183 11.87 32.82 4.60
C LYS A 183 13.27 33.03 4.02
N ALA A 184 14.28 32.36 4.57
CA ALA A 184 15.66 32.44 4.12
C ALA A 184 16.06 31.23 3.27
N LEU A 185 15.17 30.26 3.07
CA LEU A 185 15.38 29.20 2.08
C LEU A 185 15.35 29.83 0.68
N PRO A 186 16.28 29.46 -0.22
CA PRO A 186 16.24 29.94 -1.59
C PRO A 186 14.99 29.42 -2.30
N GLU A 187 14.52 30.18 -3.30
CA GLU A 187 13.42 29.71 -4.14
C GLU A 187 13.84 28.40 -4.84
N PRO A 188 13.00 27.36 -4.82
CA PRO A 188 13.30 26.12 -5.52
C PRO A 188 13.33 26.37 -7.04
N PRO A 189 14.02 25.51 -7.81
CA PRO A 189 13.97 25.55 -9.27
C PRO A 189 12.54 25.68 -9.79
N LYS A 190 12.36 26.64 -10.71
CA LYS A 190 11.05 26.92 -11.31
C LYS A 190 10.65 25.73 -12.17
N ARG A 191 9.38 25.33 -12.06
CA ARG A 191 8.82 24.32 -12.97
C ARG A 191 8.81 24.85 -14.40
N GLY A 192 9.01 23.94 -15.36
CA GLY A 192 8.67 24.20 -16.75
C GLY A 192 7.22 24.66 -16.86
N ARG A 193 6.94 25.61 -17.76
CA ARG A 193 5.57 26.06 -18.01
C ARG A 193 4.82 24.93 -18.73
N ARG A 194 3.55 24.66 -18.40
CA ARG A 194 2.66 23.90 -19.30
C ARG A 194 2.51 24.73 -20.58
N ASP A 195 3.42 24.52 -21.54
CA ASP A 195 3.28 25.16 -22.83
C ASP A 195 2.15 24.44 -23.58
N THR A 196 1.18 25.21 -24.07
CA THR A 196 0.00 24.73 -24.80
C THR A 196 0.27 24.67 -26.30
N GLY A 197 1.48 24.29 -26.68
CA GLY A 197 1.76 23.93 -28.06
C GLY A 197 1.03 22.63 -28.41
N ASP A 198 0.34 22.62 -29.55
CA ASP A 198 -0.20 21.39 -30.13
C ASP A 198 0.98 20.55 -30.63
N ILE A 199 1.54 19.72 -29.75
CA ILE A 199 2.41 18.62 -30.17
C ILE A 199 1.49 17.65 -30.91
N THR A 200 1.66 17.52 -32.21
CA THR A 200 0.98 16.50 -33.01
C THR A 200 2.04 15.74 -33.78
N ILE A 201 2.18 14.45 -33.48
CA ILE A 201 3.12 13.58 -34.17
C ILE A 201 2.29 12.63 -35.05
N PRO A 202 2.43 12.69 -36.39
CA PRO A 202 1.65 11.81 -37.26
C PRO A 202 2.09 10.34 -37.07
N PRO A 203 1.17 9.36 -37.24
CA PRO A 203 1.52 7.94 -37.13
C PRO A 203 2.62 7.48 -38.11
N THR A 204 2.86 8.22 -39.19
CA THR A 204 3.93 7.97 -40.17
C THR A 204 5.28 8.57 -39.80
N ALA A 205 5.38 9.25 -38.64
CA ALA A 205 6.63 9.83 -38.16
C ALA A 205 7.67 8.73 -37.93
N SER A 206 8.93 9.03 -38.24
CA SER A 206 10.06 8.15 -37.95
C SER A 206 10.18 7.89 -36.45
N GLN A 207 10.78 6.76 -36.06
CA GLN A 207 11.03 6.45 -34.63
C GLN A 207 11.73 7.61 -33.91
N LYS A 208 12.69 8.28 -34.58
CA LYS A 208 13.40 9.43 -34.02
C LYS A 208 12.47 10.61 -33.72
N GLU A 209 11.52 10.91 -34.61
CA GLU A 209 10.53 11.98 -34.43
C GLU A 209 9.52 11.61 -33.33
N GLN A 210 9.16 10.34 -33.21
CA GLN A 210 8.29 9.85 -32.13
C GLN A 210 8.99 9.93 -30.77
N GLU A 211 10.26 9.52 -30.68
CA GLU A 211 11.09 9.70 -29.47
C GLU A 211 11.21 11.18 -29.10
N GLU A 212 11.39 12.08 -30.06
CA GLU A 212 11.46 13.53 -29.81
C GLU A 212 10.14 14.10 -29.28
N GLY A 213 9.00 13.70 -29.88
CA GLY A 213 7.68 14.05 -29.36
C GLY A 213 7.43 13.49 -27.95
N MET A 214 7.89 12.26 -27.69
CA MET A 214 7.70 11.61 -26.39
C MET A 214 8.54 12.28 -25.29
N ARG A 215 9.80 12.64 -25.58
CA ARG A 215 10.64 13.43 -24.65
C ARG A 215 9.96 14.76 -24.31
N ALA A 216 9.49 15.49 -25.32
CA ALA A 216 8.78 16.75 -25.11
C ALA A 216 7.50 16.58 -24.28
N LEU A 217 6.77 15.48 -24.50
CA LEU A 217 5.59 15.14 -23.73
C LEU A 217 5.92 14.84 -22.27
N TRP A 218 6.96 14.06 -22.01
CA TRP A 218 7.42 13.75 -20.65
C TRP A 218 7.91 14.99 -19.93
N GLU A 219 8.71 15.82 -20.58
CA GLU A 219 9.18 17.09 -20.02
C GLU A 219 8.00 17.97 -19.63
N ARG A 220 6.94 18.01 -20.44
CA ARG A 220 5.72 18.75 -20.11
C ARG A 220 4.99 18.19 -18.89
N ILE A 221 4.84 16.87 -18.79
CA ILE A 221 4.09 16.20 -17.71
C ILE A 221 4.86 16.21 -16.39
N LEU A 222 6.18 16.00 -16.47
CA LEU A 222 7.07 16.02 -15.32
C LEU A 222 7.48 17.45 -14.92
N PHE A 223 7.02 18.47 -15.66
CA PHE A 223 7.32 19.88 -15.45
C PHE A 223 8.82 20.22 -15.52
N LEU A 224 9.51 19.60 -16.47
CA LEU A 224 10.94 19.73 -16.72
C LEU A 224 11.24 20.61 -17.92
N ASP A 225 12.44 21.18 -17.93
CA ASP A 225 12.91 21.98 -19.05
C ASP A 225 13.22 21.11 -20.27
N GLN A 226 13.12 21.72 -21.45
CA GLN A 226 13.35 21.05 -22.72
C GLN A 226 14.79 20.48 -22.81
N GLY A 227 14.92 19.21 -23.17
CA GLY A 227 16.19 18.50 -23.27
C GLY A 227 16.68 17.83 -21.98
N THR A 228 15.88 17.84 -20.90
CA THR A 228 16.18 17.14 -19.65
C THR A 228 16.05 15.62 -19.79
N ILE A 229 15.03 15.16 -20.52
CA ILE A 229 14.75 13.75 -20.72
C ILE A 229 15.60 13.23 -21.87
N LYS A 230 16.17 12.02 -21.72
CA LYS A 230 16.91 11.29 -22.75
C LYS A 230 16.12 10.04 -23.16
N ASN A 231 16.56 9.40 -24.24
CA ASN A 231 15.93 8.20 -24.78
C ASN A 231 15.82 7.04 -23.78
N GLU A 232 16.87 6.84 -22.99
CA GLU A 232 16.92 5.78 -21.98
C GLU A 232 16.57 6.29 -20.57
N SER A 233 16.04 7.51 -20.45
CA SER A 233 15.54 8.03 -19.18
C SER A 233 14.32 7.21 -18.75
N ASP A 234 14.32 6.76 -17.50
CA ASP A 234 13.18 6.09 -16.88
C ASP A 234 12.15 7.13 -16.37
N PHE A 235 10.86 6.94 -16.65
CA PHE A 235 9.82 7.90 -16.27
C PHE A 235 9.78 8.17 -14.77
N PHE A 236 9.97 7.13 -13.94
CA PHE A 236 9.80 7.18 -12.50
C PHE A 236 11.02 7.82 -11.79
N ASP A 237 12.21 7.63 -12.35
CA ASP A 237 13.45 8.30 -11.91
C ASP A 237 13.32 9.83 -11.94
N TYR A 238 12.58 10.37 -12.91
CA TYR A 238 12.47 11.81 -13.16
C TYR A 238 11.27 12.51 -12.51
N GLY A 239 10.54 11.84 -11.62
CA GLY A 239 9.36 12.45 -10.99
C GLY A 239 8.07 11.69 -11.23
N GLY A 240 8.07 10.75 -12.18
CA GLY A 240 6.91 9.97 -12.57
C GLY A 240 6.34 9.16 -11.42
N HIS A 241 5.01 9.07 -11.36
CA HIS A 241 4.26 8.19 -10.48
C HIS A 241 2.97 7.79 -11.18
N SER A 242 2.18 6.88 -10.61
CA SER A 242 0.95 6.35 -11.22
C SER A 242 0.04 7.44 -11.82
N LEU A 243 -0.26 8.50 -11.08
CA LEU A 243 -1.07 9.61 -11.59
C LEU A 243 -0.41 10.39 -12.76
N LEU A 244 0.91 10.57 -12.78
CA LEU A 244 1.59 11.19 -13.94
C LEU A 244 1.69 10.21 -15.12
N ALA A 245 1.81 8.90 -14.86
CA ALA A 245 1.78 7.87 -15.89
C ALA A 245 0.40 7.83 -16.57
N VAL A 246 -0.65 8.08 -15.79
CA VAL A 246 -2.03 8.28 -16.26
C VAL A 246 -2.17 9.54 -17.11
N GLU A 247 -1.65 10.68 -16.66
CA GLU A 247 -1.66 11.90 -17.48
C GLU A 247 -0.87 11.67 -18.79
N LEU A 248 0.20 10.87 -18.71
CA LEU A 248 1.01 10.48 -19.85
C LEU A 248 0.24 9.62 -20.84
N THR A 249 -0.51 8.60 -20.42
CA THR A 249 -1.29 7.78 -21.36
C THR A 249 -2.34 8.58 -22.12
N ILE A 250 -3.06 9.48 -21.43
CA ILE A 250 -4.04 10.39 -22.04
C ILE A 250 -3.36 11.31 -23.05
N ALA A 251 -2.21 11.85 -22.68
CA ALA A 251 -1.47 12.75 -23.55
C ALA A 251 -0.84 12.02 -24.73
N ILE A 252 -0.44 10.75 -24.58
CA ILE A 252 0.05 9.93 -25.69
C ILE A 252 -1.07 9.71 -26.71
N ASP A 253 -2.28 9.34 -26.27
CA ASP A 253 -3.42 9.18 -27.17
C ASP A 253 -3.72 10.48 -27.92
N GLY A 254 -3.74 11.62 -27.23
CA GLY A 254 -3.98 12.92 -27.86
C GLY A 254 -2.90 13.37 -28.85
N VAL A 255 -1.62 13.02 -28.61
CA VAL A 255 -0.47 13.50 -29.43
C VAL A 255 -0.13 12.54 -30.57
N PHE A 256 -0.22 11.23 -30.33
CA PHE A 256 0.21 10.17 -31.25
C PHE A 256 -0.95 9.36 -31.83
N GLY A 257 -2.16 9.47 -31.27
CA GLY A 257 -3.32 8.66 -31.69
C GLY A 257 -3.18 7.18 -31.34
N VAL A 258 -2.38 6.86 -30.32
CA VAL A 258 -2.11 5.49 -29.86
C VAL A 258 -2.60 5.36 -28.42
N GLY A 259 -3.53 4.45 -28.19
CA GLY A 259 -3.96 4.07 -26.85
C GLY A 259 -2.85 3.26 -26.16
N VAL A 260 -2.28 3.82 -25.10
CA VAL A 260 -1.30 3.17 -24.22
C VAL A 260 -1.92 3.03 -22.85
N LEU A 261 -1.71 1.90 -22.18
CA LEU A 261 -2.19 1.66 -20.83
C LEU A 261 -1.13 2.02 -19.79
N VAL A 262 -1.54 2.29 -18.55
CA VAL A 262 -0.59 2.60 -17.46
C VAL A 262 0.40 1.45 -17.27
N LYS A 263 -0.07 0.20 -17.37
CA LYS A 263 0.77 -0.99 -17.27
C LYS A 263 1.92 -0.97 -18.30
N ASP A 264 1.65 -0.47 -19.51
CA ASP A 264 2.63 -0.42 -20.60
C ASP A 264 3.73 0.60 -20.29
N VAL A 265 3.40 1.69 -19.59
CA VAL A 265 4.40 2.66 -19.07
C VAL A 265 5.29 2.02 -18.01
N TYR A 266 4.75 1.12 -17.19
CA TYR A 266 5.56 0.37 -16.21
C TYR A 266 6.41 -0.72 -16.87
N GLU A 267 5.91 -1.39 -17.92
CA GLU A 267 6.64 -2.43 -18.66
C GLU A 267 7.72 -1.84 -19.58
N HIS A 268 7.47 -0.64 -20.10
CA HIS A 268 8.36 0.08 -20.99
C HIS A 268 8.66 1.48 -20.45
N PRO A 269 9.36 1.60 -19.30
CA PRO A 269 9.47 2.84 -18.56
C PRO A 269 10.48 3.81 -19.16
N SER A 270 11.11 3.52 -20.31
CA SER A 270 11.99 4.44 -21.03
C SER A 270 11.32 5.01 -22.28
N VAL A 271 11.72 6.21 -22.69
CA VAL A 271 11.20 6.85 -23.92
C VAL A 271 11.38 5.95 -25.14
N SER A 272 12.58 5.39 -25.33
CA SER A 272 12.86 4.43 -26.41
C SER A 272 11.98 3.19 -26.32
N GLY A 273 11.80 2.64 -25.11
CA GLY A 273 11.00 1.45 -24.88
C GLY A 273 9.54 1.67 -25.25
N LEU A 274 8.95 2.75 -24.73
CA LEU A 274 7.55 3.08 -24.94
C LEU A 274 7.25 3.41 -26.41
N VAL A 275 8.14 4.15 -27.08
CA VAL A 275 7.99 4.44 -28.52
C VAL A 275 8.11 3.17 -29.36
N LYS A 276 9.06 2.28 -29.05
CA LYS A 276 9.14 0.98 -29.75
C LYS A 276 7.88 0.15 -29.55
N TYR A 277 7.33 0.11 -28.34
CA TYR A 277 6.07 -0.57 -28.04
C TYR A 277 4.91 0.00 -28.87
N MET A 278 4.81 1.33 -28.96
CA MET A 278 3.81 2.01 -29.79
C MET A 278 3.94 1.67 -31.29
N ILE A 279 5.16 1.50 -31.80
CA ILE A 279 5.43 1.22 -33.23
C ILE A 279 5.23 -0.27 -33.56
N GLY A 280 5.77 -1.17 -32.73
CA GLY A 280 5.77 -2.62 -32.98
C GLY A 280 4.47 -3.33 -32.58
N GLY A 281 3.65 -2.68 -31.75
CA GLY A 281 2.47 -3.29 -31.14
C GLY A 281 2.82 -4.34 -30.08
N PRO A 282 1.82 -4.83 -29.33
CA PRO A 282 2.03 -5.76 -28.22
C PRO A 282 2.56 -7.16 -28.61
N GLU A 283 2.65 -7.49 -29.92
CA GLU A 283 3.05 -8.82 -30.40
C GLU A 283 4.56 -8.98 -30.67
N GLU A 284 5.34 -7.90 -30.84
CA GLU A 284 6.79 -7.99 -31.13
C GLU A 284 7.72 -7.88 -29.91
N PHE A 285 7.21 -7.40 -28.77
CA PHE A 285 7.92 -7.47 -27.49
C PHE A 285 7.66 -8.84 -26.89
N GLY A 286 8.56 -9.77 -27.20
CA GLY A 286 8.52 -11.15 -26.72
C GLY A 286 8.11 -11.22 -25.25
N GLY A 287 7.01 -11.94 -25.00
CA GLY A 287 6.51 -12.22 -23.67
C GLY A 287 7.66 -12.62 -22.76
N TRP A 288 7.64 -12.06 -21.56
CA TRP A 288 8.52 -12.40 -20.45
C TRP A 288 8.86 -13.89 -20.43
N ASP A 289 10.07 -14.23 -19.97
CA ASP A 289 10.37 -15.59 -19.50
C ASP A 289 9.14 -16.10 -18.75
N SER A 290 8.52 -17.14 -19.30
CA SER A 290 7.17 -17.57 -18.95
C SER A 290 6.98 -17.56 -17.44
N ILE A 291 5.83 -17.11 -16.92
CA ILE A 291 5.46 -17.28 -15.50
C ILE A 291 5.70 -18.73 -15.00
N ARG A 292 5.74 -19.71 -15.93
CA ARG A 292 6.11 -21.11 -15.68
C ARG A 292 7.58 -21.33 -15.31
N ALA A 293 8.50 -20.50 -15.79
CA ALA A 293 9.91 -20.50 -15.41
C ALA A 293 10.10 -20.05 -13.95
N ASP A 294 9.33 -19.06 -13.52
CA ASP A 294 9.30 -18.59 -12.13
C ASP A 294 8.53 -19.54 -11.19
N ALA A 295 7.66 -20.39 -11.73
CA ALA A 295 6.89 -21.39 -10.99
C ALA A 295 7.71 -22.65 -10.63
N GLN A 296 8.97 -22.45 -10.26
CA GLN A 296 9.91 -23.50 -9.86
C GLN A 296 10.57 -23.12 -8.54
N LEU A 297 10.34 -23.94 -7.51
CA LEU A 297 10.94 -23.74 -6.21
C LEU A 297 12.42 -24.13 -6.24
N ASP A 298 13.29 -23.28 -5.70
CA ASP A 298 14.72 -23.57 -5.52
C ASP A 298 14.93 -25.01 -4.98
N PRO A 299 15.67 -25.89 -5.70
CA PRO A 299 15.87 -27.28 -5.30
C PRO A 299 16.47 -27.48 -3.91
N ALA A 300 17.18 -26.48 -3.38
CA ALA A 300 17.74 -26.52 -2.03
C ALA A 300 16.67 -26.34 -0.93
N ILE A 301 15.48 -25.86 -1.27
CA ILE A 301 14.37 -25.70 -0.32
C ILE A 301 13.60 -27.02 -0.20
N ALA A 302 13.80 -27.73 0.91
CA ALA A 302 13.05 -28.92 1.24
C ALA A 302 12.84 -29.01 2.76
N PRO A 303 11.69 -29.52 3.24
CA PRO A 303 11.46 -29.67 4.66
C PRO A 303 12.44 -30.69 5.26
N PRO A 304 12.94 -30.47 6.49
CA PRO A 304 13.76 -31.46 7.18
C PRO A 304 12.96 -32.74 7.47
N ALA A 305 13.66 -33.87 7.53
CA ALA A 305 13.02 -35.16 7.77
C ALA A 305 12.48 -35.29 9.21
N GLY A 306 11.27 -35.84 9.35
CA GLY A 306 10.82 -36.44 10.62
C GLY A 306 10.04 -35.57 11.60
N ASN A 307 9.16 -34.67 11.15
CA ASN A 307 8.26 -33.92 12.05
C ASN A 307 6.78 -34.25 11.83
N THR A 308 6.04 -34.32 12.93
CA THR A 308 4.57 -34.27 12.92
C THR A 308 4.13 -32.83 12.63
N PRO A 309 3.21 -32.58 11.68
CA PRO A 309 2.71 -31.24 11.41
C PRO A 309 2.04 -30.62 12.65
N VAL A 310 2.44 -29.41 13.02
CA VAL A 310 1.83 -28.64 14.13
C VAL A 310 0.52 -28.02 13.67
N VAL A 311 -0.56 -28.27 14.39
CA VAL A 311 -1.86 -27.60 14.18
C VAL A 311 -2.01 -26.39 15.10
N LEU A 312 -2.99 -25.54 14.82
CA LEU A 312 -3.22 -24.29 15.57
C LEU A 312 -3.34 -24.49 17.08
N GLY A 313 -3.98 -25.57 17.53
CA GLY A 313 -4.17 -25.84 18.96
C GLY A 313 -2.90 -26.24 19.71
N ASP A 314 -1.85 -26.66 18.99
CA ASP A 314 -0.57 -27.09 19.55
C ASP A 314 0.54 -26.01 19.38
N ALA A 315 0.27 -24.94 18.64
CA ALA A 315 1.25 -23.90 18.32
C ALA A 315 1.45 -22.95 19.52
N ALA A 316 2.71 -22.74 19.92
CA ALA A 316 3.10 -21.73 20.90
C ALA A 316 3.48 -20.40 20.25
N SER A 317 3.91 -20.43 18.98
CA SER A 317 4.32 -19.24 18.25
C SER A 317 3.90 -19.31 16.78
N ILE A 318 3.20 -18.28 16.33
CA ILE A 318 2.60 -18.21 14.99
C ILE A 318 3.21 -17.04 14.23
N LEU A 319 3.59 -17.24 12.97
CA LEU A 319 3.98 -16.14 12.07
C LEU A 319 2.81 -15.78 11.15
N VAL A 320 2.47 -14.49 11.07
CA VAL A 320 1.45 -13.95 10.18
C VAL A 320 2.06 -12.85 9.31
N THR A 321 1.82 -12.91 8.00
CA THR A 321 2.22 -11.84 7.07
C THR A 321 1.00 -11.05 6.60
N GLY A 322 1.17 -9.76 6.32
CA GLY A 322 0.12 -8.94 5.71
C GLY A 322 -0.90 -8.37 6.72
N THR A 323 -0.52 -8.29 8.01
CA THR A 323 -1.37 -7.78 9.09
C THR A 323 -1.68 -6.29 9.01
N THR A 324 -0.97 -5.55 8.16
CA THR A 324 -1.24 -4.15 7.79
C THR A 324 -2.24 -4.02 6.63
N GLY A 325 -2.71 -5.14 6.06
CA GLY A 325 -3.76 -5.16 5.04
C GLY A 325 -5.16 -5.42 5.62
N PHE A 326 -6.17 -5.43 4.76
CA PHE A 326 -7.56 -5.69 5.15
C PHE A 326 -7.75 -7.11 5.72
N LEU A 327 -7.52 -8.16 4.92
CA LEU A 327 -7.69 -9.54 5.38
C LEU A 327 -6.81 -9.88 6.58
N GLY A 328 -5.55 -9.41 6.57
CA GLY A 328 -4.60 -9.71 7.64
C GLY A 328 -5.01 -9.12 8.99
N ALA A 329 -5.73 -7.98 9.03
CA ALA A 329 -6.27 -7.43 10.26
C ALA A 329 -7.32 -8.36 10.90
N PHE A 330 -8.29 -8.80 10.11
CA PHE A 330 -9.33 -9.72 10.57
C PHE A 330 -8.76 -11.10 10.93
N LEU A 331 -7.76 -11.58 10.18
CA LEU A 331 -7.11 -12.85 10.49
C LEU A 331 -6.31 -12.77 11.80
N LEU A 332 -5.61 -11.65 12.04
CA LEU A 332 -4.88 -11.44 13.29
C LEU A 332 -5.82 -11.40 14.50
N GLU A 333 -6.94 -10.68 14.41
CA GLU A 333 -7.95 -10.68 15.48
C GLU A 333 -8.53 -12.09 15.72
N GLU A 334 -8.90 -12.80 14.66
CA GLU A 334 -9.46 -14.15 14.77
C GLU A 334 -8.45 -15.13 15.38
N LEU A 335 -7.16 -15.06 15.00
CA LEU A 335 -6.10 -15.89 15.56
C LEU A 335 -5.89 -15.63 17.05
N ILE A 336 -5.81 -14.35 17.45
CA ILE A 336 -5.68 -13.98 18.86
C ILE A 336 -6.89 -14.49 19.66
N ARG A 337 -8.10 -14.39 19.11
CA ARG A 337 -9.32 -14.88 19.76
C ARG A 337 -9.38 -16.41 19.85
N ALA A 338 -8.84 -17.12 18.87
CA ALA A 338 -8.95 -18.57 18.76
C ALA A 338 -7.84 -19.35 19.48
N THR A 339 -6.82 -18.66 20.00
CA THR A 339 -5.65 -19.27 20.63
C THR A 339 -5.49 -18.81 22.07
N ASP A 340 -4.85 -19.62 22.91
CA ASP A 340 -4.63 -19.33 24.33
C ASP A 340 -3.76 -18.09 24.56
N ASP A 341 -3.90 -17.45 25.73
CA ASP A 341 -3.16 -16.23 26.11
C ASP A 341 -1.63 -16.38 26.09
N GLY A 342 -1.12 -17.62 26.12
CA GLY A 342 0.31 -17.93 26.05
C GLY A 342 0.89 -18.04 24.64
N VAL A 343 0.08 -17.89 23.59
CA VAL A 343 0.52 -18.01 22.19
C VAL A 343 0.95 -16.64 21.65
N ASP A 344 2.19 -16.53 21.20
CA ASP A 344 2.72 -15.31 20.59
C ASP A 344 2.42 -15.28 19.08
N VAL A 345 1.93 -14.15 18.58
CA VAL A 345 1.63 -13.94 17.16
C VAL A 345 2.63 -12.95 16.56
N TYR A 346 3.63 -13.50 15.89
CA TYR A 346 4.67 -12.78 15.19
C TYR A 346 4.12 -12.18 13.90
N CYS A 347 4.28 -10.87 13.73
CA CYS A 347 3.72 -10.13 12.59
C CYS A 347 4.85 -9.52 11.77
N LEU A 348 5.08 -10.02 10.55
CA LEU A 348 6.06 -9.44 9.64
C LEU A 348 5.54 -8.11 9.08
N VAL A 349 6.25 -7.02 9.36
CA VAL A 349 5.87 -5.67 8.95
C VAL A 349 7.10 -4.90 8.48
N ARG A 350 7.01 -4.33 7.27
CA ARG A 350 7.99 -3.39 6.76
C ARG A 350 7.90 -2.08 7.52
N GLU A 351 8.93 -1.70 8.27
CA GLU A 351 8.99 -0.46 9.06
C GLU A 351 10.35 0.20 8.90
N GLU A 352 10.35 1.45 8.44
CA GLU A 352 11.52 2.14 7.88
C GLU A 352 12.50 2.62 8.95
N SER A 353 12.03 2.92 10.16
CA SER A 353 12.90 3.31 11.27
C SER A 353 13.55 2.12 11.99
N GLY A 354 13.23 0.89 11.57
CA GLY A 354 13.66 -0.33 12.28
C GLY A 354 12.98 -0.51 13.65
N SER A 355 12.00 0.33 13.98
CA SER A 355 11.42 0.42 15.32
C SER A 355 10.31 -0.60 15.50
N ARG A 356 10.54 -1.54 16.41
CA ARG A 356 9.50 -2.50 16.83
C ARG A 356 8.25 -1.80 17.39
N LYS A 357 8.41 -0.67 18.09
CA LYS A 357 7.26 0.11 18.60
C LYS A 357 6.45 0.69 17.45
N ALA A 358 7.11 1.29 16.46
CA ALA A 358 6.41 1.84 15.28
C ALA A 358 5.71 0.75 14.46
N ALA A 359 6.33 -0.43 14.33
CA ALA A 359 5.71 -1.57 13.66
C ALA A 359 4.47 -2.07 14.42
N LEU A 360 4.53 -2.16 15.75
CA LEU A 360 3.38 -2.48 16.59
C LEU A 360 2.27 -1.43 16.45
N ASP A 361 2.62 -0.15 16.54
CA ASP A 361 1.67 0.97 16.41
C ASP A 361 0.94 0.92 15.07
N ARG A 362 1.64 0.55 13.98
CA ARG A 362 1.03 0.35 12.65
C ARG A 362 0.04 -0.81 12.61
N ILE A 363 0.37 -1.94 13.23
CA ILE A 363 -0.56 -3.09 13.33
C ILE A 363 -1.79 -2.69 14.14
N VAL A 364 -1.59 -2.08 15.30
CA VAL A 364 -2.67 -1.65 16.21
C VAL A 364 -3.55 -0.61 15.53
N CYS A 365 -2.96 0.37 14.84
CA CYS A 365 -3.71 1.38 14.09
C CYS A 365 -4.56 0.75 12.98
N ASN A 366 -4.05 -0.26 12.27
CA ASN A 366 -4.82 -0.98 11.26
C ASN A 366 -5.99 -1.76 11.89
N LEU A 367 -5.77 -2.46 13.01
CA LEU A 367 -6.83 -3.16 13.75
C LEU A 367 -7.91 -2.17 14.25
N ASP A 368 -7.50 -1.03 14.81
CA ASP A 368 -8.41 -0.01 15.34
C ASP A 368 -9.24 0.65 14.23
N GLY A 369 -8.64 0.87 13.04
CA GLY A 369 -9.36 1.37 11.86
C GLY A 369 -10.56 0.51 11.46
N TYR A 370 -10.49 -0.80 11.69
CA TYR A 370 -11.59 -1.73 11.48
C TYR A 370 -12.42 -2.02 12.74
N GLY A 371 -12.11 -1.39 13.88
CA GLY A 371 -12.77 -1.61 15.17
C GLY A 371 -12.51 -2.99 15.77
N LEU A 372 -11.37 -3.59 15.45
CA LEU A 372 -10.97 -4.94 15.88
C LEU A 372 -10.09 -4.93 17.13
N PHE A 373 -9.41 -3.81 17.41
CA PHE A 373 -8.46 -3.72 18.51
C PHE A 373 -9.17 -3.72 19.88
N GLN A 374 -8.67 -4.54 20.80
CA GLN A 374 -9.06 -4.56 22.20
C GLN A 374 -7.83 -4.39 23.09
N PRO A 375 -7.89 -3.59 24.17
CA PRO A 375 -6.78 -3.42 25.08
C PRO A 375 -6.28 -4.76 25.63
N GLY A 376 -4.97 -5.01 25.53
CA GLY A 376 -4.32 -6.25 25.92
C GLY A 376 -3.91 -7.13 24.74
N MET A 377 -4.50 -6.97 23.55
CA MET A 377 -4.09 -7.70 22.34
C MET A 377 -2.63 -7.43 21.99
N GLU A 378 -2.15 -6.20 22.21
CA GLU A 378 -0.78 -5.78 21.93
C GLU A 378 0.28 -6.60 22.69
N LYS A 379 -0.10 -7.26 23.79
CA LYS A 379 0.80 -8.12 24.57
C LYS A 379 1.13 -9.43 23.87
N ARG A 380 0.27 -9.88 22.95
CA ARG A 380 0.42 -11.11 22.18
C ARG A 380 0.93 -10.86 20.76
N ILE A 381 1.00 -9.60 20.33
CA ILE A 381 1.49 -9.23 19.00
C ILE A 381 2.98 -8.95 19.08
N VAL A 382 3.78 -9.75 18.38
CA VAL A 382 5.24 -9.59 18.32
C VAL A 382 5.64 -9.06 16.95
N PRO A 383 5.92 -7.75 16.79
CA PRO A 383 6.31 -7.19 15.50
C PRO A 383 7.69 -7.71 15.07
N VAL A 384 7.77 -8.25 13.86
CA VAL A 384 9.00 -8.60 13.16
C VAL A 384 9.23 -7.55 12.09
N VAL A 385 10.19 -6.65 12.34
CA VAL A 385 10.54 -5.60 11.37
C VAL A 385 11.36 -6.23 10.25
N GLY A 386 10.79 -6.25 9.05
CA GLY A 386 11.40 -6.88 7.89
C GLY A 386 10.58 -6.65 6.63
N ASP A 387 11.18 -6.92 5.48
CA ASP A 387 10.55 -6.77 4.18
C ASP A 387 10.42 -8.13 3.50
N LEU A 388 9.19 -8.55 3.25
CA LEU A 388 8.87 -9.82 2.61
C LEU A 388 9.48 -9.94 1.21
N ALA A 389 9.67 -8.82 0.49
CA ALA A 389 10.28 -8.81 -0.84
C ALA A 389 11.81 -9.02 -0.80
N ALA A 390 12.43 -8.86 0.37
CA ALA A 390 13.86 -9.05 0.54
C ALA A 390 14.21 -10.49 0.95
N ALA A 391 15.38 -10.96 0.51
CA ALA A 391 15.91 -12.25 0.94
C ALA A 391 15.94 -12.34 2.48
N ARG A 392 15.48 -13.47 3.04
CA ARG A 392 15.33 -13.71 4.48
C ARG A 392 14.52 -12.62 5.21
N PHE A 393 13.53 -12.05 4.53
CA PHE A 393 12.72 -10.94 5.03
C PHE A 393 13.53 -9.66 5.33
N GLY A 394 14.72 -9.51 4.75
CA GLY A 394 15.66 -8.43 5.08
C GLY A 394 16.38 -8.64 6.42
N LEU A 395 16.22 -9.80 7.06
CA LEU A 395 16.91 -10.14 8.31
C LEU A 395 18.32 -10.66 8.05
N THR A 396 19.19 -10.53 9.06
CA THR A 396 20.48 -11.23 9.04
C THR A 396 20.25 -12.75 9.08
N PHE A 397 21.28 -13.52 8.70
CA PHE A 397 21.21 -14.98 8.76
C PHE A 397 20.84 -15.49 10.15
N ASP A 398 21.49 -14.96 11.19
CA ASP A 398 21.26 -15.38 12.57
C ASP A 398 19.84 -15.00 13.05
N GLN A 399 19.38 -13.79 12.73
CA GLN A 399 18.01 -13.38 13.08
C GLN A 399 16.95 -14.24 12.40
N PHE A 400 17.15 -14.57 11.13
CA PHE A 400 16.25 -15.44 10.38
C PHE A 400 16.24 -16.86 10.96
N ALA A 401 17.40 -17.42 11.28
CA ALA A 401 17.53 -18.75 11.88
C ALA A 401 16.91 -18.80 13.28
N GLU A 402 17.19 -17.82 14.15
CA GLU A 402 16.60 -17.72 15.48
C GLU A 402 15.07 -17.58 15.43
N LEU A 403 14.54 -16.83 14.48
CA LEU A 403 13.10 -16.72 14.28
C LEU A 403 12.54 -18.05 13.77
N ALA A 404 13.23 -18.72 12.84
CA ALA A 404 12.83 -20.02 12.30
C ALA A 404 12.86 -21.14 13.35
N GLU A 405 13.65 -21.05 14.40
CA GLU A 405 13.62 -22.01 15.51
C GLU A 405 12.42 -21.81 16.44
N LYS A 406 11.85 -20.60 16.48
CA LYS A 406 10.76 -20.23 17.40
C LYS A 406 9.37 -20.47 16.82
N ILE A 407 9.18 -20.24 15.52
CA ILE A 407 7.86 -20.30 14.90
C ILE A 407 7.43 -21.74 14.65
N ASP A 408 6.20 -22.07 15.03
CA ASP A 408 5.60 -23.39 14.83
C ASP A 408 4.70 -23.46 13.59
N LEU A 409 3.97 -22.37 13.31
CA LEU A 409 2.89 -22.34 12.31
C LEU A 409 2.89 -21.00 11.55
N ILE A 410 2.61 -21.02 10.25
CA ILE A 410 2.65 -19.83 9.40
C ILE A 410 1.29 -19.59 8.73
N PHE A 411 0.82 -18.34 8.77
CA PHE A 411 -0.30 -17.82 7.99
C PHE A 411 0.19 -16.77 7.01
N HIS A 412 0.26 -17.13 5.73
CA HIS A 412 0.79 -16.26 4.69
C HIS A 412 -0.35 -15.61 3.88
N CYS A 413 -0.62 -14.34 4.17
CA CYS A 413 -1.68 -13.52 3.55
C CYS A 413 -1.17 -12.27 2.82
N ALA A 414 0.12 -11.98 2.87
CA ALA A 414 0.69 -10.80 2.22
C ALA A 414 0.67 -10.95 0.70
N ALA A 415 0.19 -9.93 0.00
CA ALA A 415 0.28 -9.79 -1.45
C ALA A 415 0.06 -8.32 -1.84
N LEU A 416 0.69 -7.90 -2.92
CA LEU A 416 0.41 -6.62 -3.57
C LEU A 416 -0.80 -6.76 -4.48
N VAL A 417 -1.98 -6.38 -3.97
CA VAL A 417 -3.22 -6.46 -4.75
C VAL A 417 -3.36 -5.19 -5.60
N ASN A 418 -2.90 -5.26 -6.84
CA ASN A 418 -3.06 -4.19 -7.82
C ASN A 418 -3.33 -4.79 -9.20
N TYR A 419 -4.52 -4.54 -9.75
CA TYR A 419 -4.95 -5.11 -11.04
C TYR A 419 -4.36 -4.39 -12.26
N ILE A 420 -3.70 -3.25 -12.06
CA ILE A 420 -3.09 -2.45 -13.12
C ILE A 420 -1.59 -2.77 -13.24
N TYR A 421 -0.94 -3.10 -12.12
CA TYR A 421 0.49 -3.33 -12.12
C TYR A 421 0.85 -4.59 -12.91
N PRO A 422 1.91 -4.53 -13.73
CA PRO A 422 2.39 -5.71 -14.44
C PRO A 422 3.03 -6.70 -13.47
N TYR A 423 3.16 -7.95 -13.92
CA TYR A 423 3.72 -9.04 -13.12
C TYR A 423 5.09 -8.72 -12.54
N SER A 424 5.98 -8.06 -13.29
CA SER A 424 7.33 -7.69 -12.86
C SER A 424 7.34 -6.81 -11.60
N VAL A 425 6.33 -5.95 -11.41
CA VAL A 425 6.21 -5.08 -10.24
C VAL A 425 5.66 -5.84 -9.03
N ILE A 426 4.79 -6.82 -9.25
CA ILE A 426 4.13 -7.60 -8.18
C ILE A 426 4.99 -8.80 -7.74
N LYS A 427 5.83 -9.32 -8.65
CA LYS A 427 6.63 -10.54 -8.48
C LYS A 427 7.51 -10.51 -7.23
N PRO A 428 8.31 -9.47 -6.91
CA PRO A 428 9.24 -9.54 -5.79
C PRO A 428 8.57 -9.80 -4.44
N SER A 429 7.47 -9.11 -4.16
CA SER A 429 6.77 -9.23 -2.88
C SER A 429 5.82 -10.43 -2.81
N THR A 430 5.24 -10.82 -3.93
CA THR A 430 4.26 -11.92 -3.97
C THR A 430 4.94 -13.25 -4.24
N VAL A 431 5.69 -13.38 -5.35
CA VAL A 431 6.40 -14.61 -5.72
C VAL A 431 7.66 -14.78 -4.88
N GLY A 432 8.53 -13.76 -4.87
CA GLY A 432 9.77 -13.79 -4.07
C GLY A 432 9.46 -13.95 -2.58
N GLY A 433 8.48 -13.21 -2.08
CA GLY A 433 7.95 -13.35 -0.72
C GLY A 433 7.45 -14.75 -0.39
N THR A 434 6.67 -15.36 -1.28
CA THR A 434 6.19 -16.74 -1.08
C THR A 434 7.36 -17.72 -1.02
N GLN A 435 8.36 -17.57 -1.90
CA GLN A 435 9.55 -18.41 -1.90
C GLN A 435 10.35 -18.31 -0.59
N GLU A 436 10.51 -17.10 -0.04
CA GLU A 436 11.19 -16.90 1.24
C GLU A 436 10.37 -17.42 2.43
N ILE A 437 9.03 -17.37 2.36
CA ILE A 437 8.15 -18.02 3.35
C ILE A 437 8.32 -19.54 3.32
N ILE A 438 8.37 -20.16 2.13
CA ILE A 438 8.61 -21.61 2.01
C ILE A 438 10.01 -21.95 2.52
N ARG A 439 11.03 -21.13 2.20
CA ARG A 439 12.38 -21.29 2.73
C ARG A 439 12.40 -21.24 4.26
N PHE A 440 11.73 -20.26 4.85
CA PHE A 440 11.58 -20.11 6.30
C PHE A 440 10.86 -21.30 6.94
N ALA A 441 9.81 -21.80 6.29
CA ALA A 441 9.04 -22.97 6.72
C ALA A 441 9.86 -24.27 6.73
N CYS A 442 10.90 -24.34 5.89
CA CYS A 442 11.83 -25.46 5.81
C CYS A 442 13.12 -25.27 6.64
N THR A 443 13.32 -24.09 7.24
CA THR A 443 14.55 -23.79 7.99
C THR A 443 14.43 -24.26 9.44
N SER A 444 15.45 -24.97 9.94
CA SER A 444 15.54 -25.55 11.31
C SER A 444 14.52 -26.66 11.58
N THR A 445 13.23 -26.36 11.49
CA THR A 445 12.09 -27.27 11.71
C THR A 445 11.04 -27.04 10.64
N THR A 446 10.29 -28.09 10.28
CA THR A 446 9.16 -27.98 9.37
C THR A 446 8.00 -27.24 10.04
N LYS A 447 7.54 -26.15 9.41
CA LYS A 447 6.40 -25.33 9.87
C LYS A 447 5.27 -25.43 8.87
N PRO A 448 4.06 -25.86 9.26
CA PRO A 448 2.96 -25.88 8.31
C PRO A 448 2.58 -24.48 7.82
N ILE A 449 2.12 -24.39 6.56
CA ILE A 449 1.72 -23.12 5.95
C ILE A 449 0.21 -23.11 5.66
N HIS A 450 -0.47 -22.12 6.19
CA HIS A 450 -1.81 -21.71 5.76
C HIS A 450 -1.67 -20.56 4.76
N TYR A 451 -1.76 -20.88 3.47
CA TYR A 451 -1.51 -19.95 2.37
C TYR A 451 -2.81 -19.37 1.82
N VAL A 452 -2.94 -18.04 1.83
CA VAL A 452 -4.05 -17.35 1.17
C VAL A 452 -3.64 -16.98 -0.27
N SER A 453 -4.19 -17.74 -1.20
CA SER A 453 -4.12 -17.52 -2.64
C SER A 453 -5.20 -16.50 -3.08
N SER A 454 -5.72 -16.62 -4.30
CA SER A 454 -6.84 -15.85 -4.84
C SER A 454 -7.56 -16.67 -5.91
N ASN A 455 -8.84 -16.43 -6.13
CA ASN A 455 -9.52 -16.91 -7.33
C ASN A 455 -9.04 -16.21 -8.63
N GLY A 456 -8.30 -15.10 -8.52
CA GLY A 456 -7.65 -14.41 -9.63
C GLY A 456 -6.59 -15.24 -10.36
N ILE A 457 -6.23 -16.42 -9.86
CA ILE A 457 -5.39 -17.40 -10.59
C ILE A 457 -6.13 -18.08 -11.76
N PHE A 458 -7.44 -17.82 -11.90
CA PHE A 458 -8.26 -18.35 -12.98
C PHE A 458 -8.71 -17.22 -13.92
N PRO A 459 -8.80 -17.48 -15.23
CA PRO A 459 -9.23 -16.50 -16.20
C PRO A 459 -10.69 -16.14 -16.01
N ASN A 460 -11.01 -14.86 -16.19
CA ASN A 460 -12.36 -14.35 -16.05
C ASN A 460 -13.12 -14.40 -17.39
N ASN A 461 -13.22 -15.61 -17.95
CA ASN A 461 -13.81 -15.86 -19.27
C ASN A 461 -15.25 -16.42 -19.20
N GLY A 462 -15.85 -16.55 -18.01
CA GLY A 462 -17.26 -16.92 -17.81
C GLY A 462 -17.67 -18.35 -18.22
N HIS A 463 -16.75 -19.20 -18.68
CA HIS A 463 -17.10 -20.48 -19.34
C HIS A 463 -16.75 -21.75 -18.56
N GLY A 464 -15.99 -21.68 -17.46
CA GLY A 464 -15.52 -22.85 -16.71
C GLY A 464 -16.08 -22.98 -15.30
N LEU A 465 -16.35 -24.23 -14.87
CA LEU A 465 -16.37 -24.59 -13.45
C LEU A 465 -14.92 -24.83 -13.02
N TYR A 466 -14.42 -24.05 -12.06
CA TYR A 466 -13.06 -24.16 -11.54
C TYR A 466 -13.04 -25.06 -10.28
N PRO A 467 -12.49 -26.29 -10.38
CA PRO A 467 -12.48 -27.24 -9.27
C PRO A 467 -11.41 -26.91 -8.22
N GLU A 468 -11.65 -27.33 -6.98
CA GLU A 468 -10.64 -27.24 -5.91
C GLU A 468 -9.46 -28.18 -6.14
N THR A 469 -9.66 -29.28 -6.86
CA THR A 469 -8.66 -30.32 -7.15
C THR A 469 -8.11 -30.30 -8.58
N GLY A 470 -8.38 -29.23 -9.34
CA GLY A 470 -7.92 -29.11 -10.73
C GLY A 470 -6.47 -28.69 -10.88
N ASP A 471 -5.89 -29.08 -12.01
CA ASP A 471 -4.59 -28.58 -12.44
C ASP A 471 -4.69 -27.13 -12.94
N ILE A 472 -4.10 -26.22 -12.16
CA ILE A 472 -4.06 -24.80 -12.47
C ILE A 472 -3.16 -24.47 -13.68
N ASP A 473 -2.29 -25.40 -14.12
CA ASP A 473 -1.44 -25.20 -15.30
C ASP A 473 -2.22 -25.02 -16.59
N THR A 474 -3.46 -25.53 -16.62
CA THR A 474 -4.39 -25.40 -17.74
C THR A 474 -4.67 -23.94 -18.11
N PHE A 475 -4.54 -23.03 -17.14
CA PHE A 475 -5.01 -21.64 -17.26
C PHE A 475 -3.89 -20.60 -17.32
N ALA A 476 -2.63 -21.00 -17.17
CA ALA A 476 -1.51 -20.09 -17.02
C ALA A 476 -1.39 -19.12 -18.20
N ASP A 477 -1.58 -19.63 -19.42
CA ASP A 477 -1.42 -18.87 -20.67
C ASP A 477 -2.64 -17.95 -20.95
N GLU A 478 -3.72 -18.07 -20.17
CA GLU A 478 -4.92 -17.20 -20.26
C GLU A 478 -4.88 -16.03 -19.28
N LEU A 479 -3.96 -16.01 -18.31
CA LEU A 479 -3.83 -14.94 -17.32
C LEU A 479 -3.19 -13.69 -17.93
N LYS A 480 -3.90 -12.56 -17.85
CA LYS A 480 -3.50 -11.29 -18.47
C LYS A 480 -3.10 -10.20 -17.47
N ASP A 481 -3.55 -10.30 -16.22
CA ASP A 481 -3.23 -9.32 -15.18
C ASP A 481 -2.04 -9.79 -14.32
N GLY A 482 -1.19 -8.85 -13.90
CA GLY A 482 0.03 -9.17 -13.16
C GLY A 482 -0.23 -9.80 -11.79
N TYR A 483 -1.36 -9.46 -11.16
CA TYR A 483 -1.75 -10.00 -9.86
C TYR A 483 -2.13 -11.48 -9.95
N GLY A 484 -3.01 -11.84 -10.89
CA GLY A 484 -3.40 -13.22 -11.18
C GLY A 484 -2.20 -14.08 -11.56
N GLN A 485 -1.32 -13.55 -12.42
CA GLN A 485 -0.06 -14.19 -12.77
C GLN A 485 0.82 -14.46 -11.54
N ALA A 486 1.05 -13.46 -10.68
CA ALA A 486 1.87 -13.63 -9.48
C ALA A 486 1.28 -14.61 -8.48
N LYS A 487 -0.04 -14.57 -8.24
CA LYS A 487 -0.72 -15.52 -7.37
C LYS A 487 -0.67 -16.95 -7.92
N TRP A 488 -0.78 -17.12 -9.23
CA TRP A 488 -0.66 -18.42 -9.88
C TRP A 488 0.73 -19.01 -9.67
N VAL A 489 1.80 -18.21 -9.88
CA VAL A 489 3.19 -18.63 -9.64
C VAL A 489 3.40 -19.01 -8.18
N SER A 490 3.00 -18.15 -7.24
CA SER A 490 3.11 -18.42 -5.79
C SER A 490 2.38 -19.71 -5.39
N GLU A 491 1.20 -19.96 -5.95
CA GLU A 491 0.46 -21.18 -5.67
C GLU A 491 1.18 -22.43 -6.20
N LYS A 492 1.81 -22.36 -7.38
CA LYS A 492 2.67 -23.44 -7.91
C LYS A 492 3.87 -23.74 -7.00
N LEU A 493 4.51 -22.69 -6.46
CA LEU A 493 5.61 -22.86 -5.50
C LEU A 493 5.15 -23.60 -4.23
N ILE A 494 3.95 -23.29 -3.72
CA ILE A 494 3.36 -24.00 -2.57
C ILE A 494 3.05 -25.45 -2.93
N TRP A 495 2.47 -25.72 -4.11
CA TRP A 495 2.23 -27.09 -4.58
C TRP A 495 3.52 -27.91 -4.69
N GLU A 496 4.58 -27.31 -5.22
CA GLU A 496 5.87 -27.95 -5.30
C GLU A 496 6.43 -28.23 -3.90
N ALA A 497 6.30 -27.29 -2.95
CA ALA A 497 6.67 -27.52 -1.57
C ALA A 497 5.87 -28.67 -0.91
N ILE A 498 4.56 -28.76 -1.17
CA ILE A 498 3.71 -29.88 -0.72
C ILE A 498 4.22 -31.21 -1.29
N SER A 499 4.58 -31.23 -2.58
CA SER A 499 5.12 -32.43 -3.23
C SER A 499 6.45 -32.89 -2.59
N ARG A 500 7.21 -31.96 -2.01
CA ARG A 500 8.44 -32.20 -1.25
C ARG A 500 8.19 -32.55 0.23
N GLY A 501 6.93 -32.62 0.65
CA GLY A 501 6.51 -33.03 2.00
C GLY A 501 6.20 -31.89 2.96
N LEU A 502 6.14 -30.62 2.51
CA LEU A 502 5.78 -29.50 3.36
C LEU A 502 4.26 -29.53 3.64
N PRO A 503 3.80 -29.58 4.90
CA PRO A 503 2.38 -29.51 5.20
C PRO A 503 1.86 -28.11 4.89
N ALA A 504 0.97 -27.97 3.90
CA ALA A 504 0.36 -26.69 3.59
C ALA A 504 -1.11 -26.83 3.20
N CYS A 505 -1.88 -25.78 3.42
CA CYS A 505 -3.29 -25.68 3.11
C CYS A 505 -3.54 -24.40 2.32
N LEU A 506 -4.27 -24.49 1.21
CA LEU A 506 -4.49 -23.36 0.30
C LEU A 506 -5.93 -22.85 0.38
N TYR A 507 -6.07 -21.54 0.48
CA TYR A 507 -7.36 -20.86 0.50
C TYR A 507 -7.43 -19.90 -0.68
N ARG A 508 -8.38 -20.09 -1.58
CA ARG A 508 -8.62 -19.23 -2.75
C ARG A 508 -9.88 -18.41 -2.48
N PRO A 509 -9.77 -17.25 -1.81
CA PRO A 509 -10.91 -16.38 -1.60
C PRO A 509 -11.40 -15.78 -2.92
N GLY A 510 -12.70 -15.52 -2.97
CA GLY A 510 -13.31 -14.60 -3.93
C GLY A 510 -12.94 -13.13 -3.64
N ASN A 511 -13.73 -12.22 -4.20
CA ASN A 511 -13.71 -10.82 -3.80
C ASN A 511 -14.17 -10.71 -2.33
N ILE A 512 -13.25 -10.27 -1.48
CA ILE A 512 -13.46 -10.20 -0.03
C ILE A 512 -14.38 -9.02 0.28
N GLY A 513 -15.61 -9.31 0.67
CA GLY A 513 -16.64 -8.34 1.03
C GLY A 513 -16.58 -7.87 2.49
N PHE A 514 -17.60 -7.11 2.88
CA PHE A 514 -17.78 -6.58 4.23
C PHE A 514 -17.81 -7.67 5.31
N HIS A 515 -17.40 -7.30 6.52
CA HIS A 515 -17.63 -8.06 7.74
C HIS A 515 -19.14 -8.17 8.02
N SER A 516 -19.67 -9.39 8.12
CA SER A 516 -21.12 -9.64 8.12
C SER A 516 -21.89 -9.00 9.28
N VAL A 517 -21.21 -8.72 10.40
CA VAL A 517 -21.82 -8.14 11.59
C VAL A 517 -21.63 -6.63 11.66
N SER A 518 -20.40 -6.15 11.48
CA SER A 518 -20.03 -4.74 11.66
C SER A 518 -20.19 -3.89 10.40
N GLY A 519 -20.28 -4.51 9.22
CA GLY A 519 -20.32 -3.81 7.93
C GLY A 519 -19.00 -3.19 7.50
N LYS A 520 -17.90 -3.38 8.24
CA LYS A 520 -16.58 -2.86 7.85
C LYS A 520 -16.05 -3.61 6.64
N GLY A 521 -15.57 -2.89 5.64
CA GLY A 521 -14.94 -3.44 4.44
C GLY A 521 -13.80 -2.56 3.96
N ASN A 522 -13.14 -2.98 2.88
CA ASN A 522 -12.08 -2.19 2.27
C ASN A 522 -12.66 -1.25 1.20
N PRO A 523 -12.81 0.07 1.43
CA PRO A 523 -13.39 0.98 0.43
C PRO A 523 -12.57 1.09 -0.87
N ARG A 524 -11.34 0.58 -0.88
CA ARG A 524 -10.41 0.63 -2.03
C ARG A 524 -10.47 -0.63 -2.90
N ASP A 525 -11.30 -1.62 -2.57
CA ASP A 525 -11.58 -2.73 -3.49
C ASP A 525 -12.40 -2.24 -4.69
N LEU A 526 -12.39 -2.98 -5.82
CA LEU A 526 -13.07 -2.55 -7.05
C LEU A 526 -14.56 -2.26 -6.85
N GLN A 527 -15.28 -3.13 -6.13
CA GLN A 527 -16.72 -2.96 -5.88
C GLN A 527 -16.97 -1.80 -4.91
N GLY A 528 -16.12 -1.67 -3.88
CA GLY A 528 -16.08 -0.51 -2.99
C GLY A 528 -15.87 0.80 -3.73
N MET A 529 -14.92 0.86 -4.66
CA MET A 529 -14.63 2.04 -5.49
C MET A 529 -15.82 2.40 -6.37
N ILE A 530 -16.53 1.43 -6.95
CA ILE A 530 -17.74 1.69 -7.76
C ILE A 530 -18.86 2.26 -6.90
N ILE A 531 -19.07 1.74 -5.69
CA ILE A 531 -20.08 2.26 -4.74
C ILE A 531 -19.76 3.72 -4.38
N ASP A 532 -18.51 4.00 -4.02
CA ASP A 532 -18.03 5.34 -3.67
C ASP A 532 -18.15 6.32 -4.86
N ALA A 533 -17.75 5.88 -6.05
CA ALA A 533 -17.85 6.65 -7.28
C ALA A 533 -19.30 7.02 -7.61
N CYS A 534 -20.25 6.09 -7.48
CA CYS A 534 -21.66 6.39 -7.69
C CYS A 534 -22.15 7.49 -6.74
N SER A 535 -21.79 7.41 -5.46
CA SER A 535 -22.12 8.42 -4.44
C SER A 535 -21.53 9.79 -4.78
N LYS A 536 -20.23 9.84 -5.14
CA LYS A 536 -19.51 11.08 -5.45
C LYS A 536 -19.93 11.74 -6.77
N VAL A 537 -20.32 10.94 -7.75
CA VAL A 537 -20.91 11.39 -9.03
C VAL A 537 -22.38 11.78 -8.86
N GLY A 538 -23.07 11.20 -7.87
CA GLY A 538 -24.49 11.42 -7.58
C GLY A 538 -25.45 10.64 -8.47
N TYR A 539 -24.94 9.74 -9.32
CA TYR A 539 -25.73 8.88 -10.23
C TYR A 539 -25.07 7.51 -10.32
N ALA A 540 -25.87 6.47 -10.61
CA ALA A 540 -25.39 5.13 -10.94
C ALA A 540 -25.59 4.79 -12.43
N PRO A 541 -24.78 3.90 -13.03
CA PRO A 541 -24.95 3.47 -14.41
C PRO A 541 -26.22 2.61 -14.59
N SER A 542 -27.02 2.85 -15.64
CA SER A 542 -28.28 2.14 -15.91
C SER A 542 -28.14 0.83 -16.69
N ASP A 543 -27.22 0.78 -17.67
CA ASP A 543 -27.20 -0.25 -18.72
C ASP A 543 -26.05 -1.23 -18.55
N VAL A 544 -25.82 -1.66 -17.30
CA VAL A 544 -24.75 -2.60 -16.92
C VAL A 544 -25.33 -3.90 -16.39
N ASN A 545 -24.68 -5.01 -16.69
CA ASN A 545 -25.07 -6.36 -16.24
C ASN A 545 -24.16 -6.89 -15.12
N TRP A 546 -23.45 -6.00 -14.43
CA TRP A 546 -22.48 -6.35 -13.40
C TRP A 546 -23.09 -7.13 -12.24
N ARG A 547 -22.29 -8.03 -11.67
CA ARG A 547 -22.61 -8.83 -10.50
C ARG A 547 -21.48 -8.71 -9.49
N PHE A 548 -21.85 -8.37 -8.26
CA PHE A 548 -20.93 -8.23 -7.14
C PHE A 548 -20.86 -9.57 -6.41
N GLU A 549 -19.68 -10.17 -6.45
CA GLU A 549 -19.35 -11.27 -5.56
C GLU A 549 -18.75 -10.70 -4.28
N MET A 550 -19.30 -11.08 -3.13
CA MET A 550 -18.91 -10.54 -1.84
C MET A 550 -18.79 -11.69 -0.84
N THR A 551 -17.59 -12.24 -0.71
CA THR A 551 -17.27 -13.24 0.31
C THR A 551 -17.04 -12.52 1.64
N PRO A 552 -17.90 -12.69 2.66
CA PRO A 552 -17.75 -11.94 3.91
C PRO A 552 -16.42 -12.27 4.59
N VAL A 553 -15.63 -11.24 4.92
CA VAL A 553 -14.27 -11.42 5.47
C VAL A 553 -14.24 -12.30 6.72
N ASP A 554 -15.27 -12.24 7.57
CA ASP A 554 -15.35 -13.08 8.77
C ASP A 554 -15.61 -14.55 8.47
N THR A 555 -16.30 -14.86 7.36
CA THR A 555 -16.46 -16.27 6.92
C THR A 555 -15.09 -16.82 6.51
N LEU A 556 -14.32 -16.03 5.76
CA LEU A 556 -13.00 -16.40 5.29
C LEU A 556 -12.02 -16.64 6.44
N VAL A 557 -11.87 -15.69 7.38
CA VAL A 557 -10.90 -15.85 8.48
C VAL A 557 -11.31 -16.95 9.46
N LYS A 558 -12.60 -17.10 9.77
CA LYS A 558 -13.09 -18.22 10.59
C LYS A 558 -12.80 -19.57 9.93
N ALA A 559 -12.97 -19.68 8.61
CA ALA A 559 -12.64 -20.91 7.88
C ALA A 559 -11.14 -21.23 7.96
N ILE A 560 -10.28 -20.24 7.67
CA ILE A 560 -8.82 -20.39 7.74
C ILE A 560 -8.38 -20.89 9.14
N VAL A 561 -8.90 -20.27 10.19
CA VAL A 561 -8.54 -20.58 11.59
C VAL A 561 -9.09 -21.94 12.02
N ARG A 562 -10.33 -22.30 11.65
CA ARG A 562 -10.89 -23.62 11.99
C ARG A 562 -10.20 -24.76 11.26
N PHE A 563 -9.87 -24.58 9.98
CA PHE A 563 -9.19 -25.63 9.20
C PHE A 563 -7.73 -25.79 9.64
N ALA A 564 -7.12 -24.76 10.23
CA ALA A 564 -5.82 -24.87 10.87
C ALA A 564 -5.80 -25.75 12.14
N ALA A 565 -6.96 -26.12 12.69
CA ALA A 565 -7.05 -26.91 13.92
C ALA A 565 -6.91 -28.43 13.71
N ALA A 566 -6.89 -28.92 12.47
CA ALA A 566 -6.80 -30.36 12.20
C ALA A 566 -5.84 -30.70 11.03
N PRO A 567 -5.01 -31.76 11.18
CA PRO A 567 -4.01 -32.09 10.18
C PRO A 567 -4.62 -32.66 8.89
N SER A 568 -5.88 -33.10 8.92
CA SER A 568 -6.63 -33.59 7.76
C SER A 568 -6.85 -32.54 6.67
N HIS A 569 -6.62 -31.25 6.98
CA HIS A 569 -6.72 -30.16 6.01
C HIS A 569 -5.42 -29.89 5.24
N TYR A 570 -4.26 -30.42 5.68
CA TYR A 570 -3.03 -30.29 4.91
C TYR A 570 -3.11 -31.04 3.57
N GLY A 571 -2.55 -30.44 2.53
CA GLY A 571 -2.65 -30.90 1.15
C GLY A 571 -3.99 -30.59 0.48
N ARG A 572 -4.92 -29.90 1.15
CA ARG A 572 -6.22 -29.51 0.59
C ARG A 572 -6.23 -28.07 0.11
N VAL A 573 -7.14 -27.82 -0.83
CA VAL A 573 -7.43 -26.51 -1.39
C VAL A 573 -8.91 -26.21 -1.21
N TYR A 574 -9.20 -24.97 -0.87
CA TYR A 574 -10.55 -24.48 -0.64
C TYR A 574 -10.84 -23.25 -1.49
N ASN A 575 -11.85 -23.33 -2.35
CA ASN A 575 -12.43 -22.15 -3.00
C ASN A 575 -13.42 -21.54 -2.02
N ILE A 576 -13.09 -20.40 -1.43
CA ILE A 576 -13.92 -19.71 -0.45
C ILE A 576 -14.59 -18.53 -1.15
N VAL A 577 -15.72 -18.80 -1.79
CA VAL A 577 -16.42 -17.84 -2.66
C VAL A 577 -17.90 -17.76 -2.29
N GLN A 578 -18.48 -16.56 -2.31
CA GLN A 578 -19.93 -16.40 -2.26
C GLN A 578 -20.52 -16.70 -3.64
N GLN A 579 -21.08 -17.89 -3.81
CA GLN A 579 -21.65 -18.30 -5.10
C GLN A 579 -22.89 -17.48 -5.49
N ASP A 580 -23.66 -17.01 -4.50
CA ASP A 580 -24.83 -16.17 -4.71
C ASP A 580 -24.42 -14.70 -4.90
N THR A 581 -23.91 -14.40 -6.09
CA THR A 581 -23.53 -13.03 -6.48
C THR A 581 -24.73 -12.10 -6.53
N VAL A 582 -24.53 -10.83 -6.18
CA VAL A 582 -25.58 -9.79 -6.12
C VAL A 582 -25.63 -9.03 -7.45
N PRO A 583 -26.79 -8.90 -8.12
CA PRO A 583 -26.93 -8.00 -9.25
C PRO A 583 -26.60 -6.56 -8.82
N VAL A 584 -25.72 -5.86 -9.54
CA VAL A 584 -25.31 -4.49 -9.14
C VAL A 584 -26.50 -3.53 -9.03
N ARG A 585 -27.55 -3.79 -9.81
CA ARG A 585 -28.80 -3.03 -9.74
C ARG A 585 -29.40 -3.00 -8.33
N THR A 586 -29.32 -4.10 -7.58
CA THR A 586 -29.77 -4.17 -6.19
C THR A 586 -28.95 -3.24 -5.28
N VAL A 587 -27.64 -3.14 -5.51
CA VAL A 587 -26.76 -2.22 -4.78
C VAL A 587 -27.11 -0.78 -5.12
N PHE A 588 -27.33 -0.46 -6.39
CA PHE A 588 -27.69 0.90 -6.82
C PHE A 588 -29.08 1.34 -6.35
N ASP A 589 -30.07 0.44 -6.34
CA ASP A 589 -31.40 0.74 -5.80
C ASP A 589 -31.28 1.04 -4.29
N LEU A 590 -30.39 0.36 -3.56
CA LEU A 590 -30.08 0.69 -2.16
C LEU A 590 -29.43 2.07 -2.01
N LEU A 591 -28.49 2.45 -2.87
CA LEU A 591 -27.90 3.79 -2.85
C LEU A 591 -28.96 4.87 -3.07
N LEU A 592 -29.93 4.61 -3.96
CA LEU A 592 -31.05 5.51 -4.22
C LEU A 592 -31.98 5.61 -3.00
N ASP A 593 -32.37 4.49 -2.41
CA ASP A 593 -33.21 4.43 -1.20
C ASP A 593 -32.55 5.16 -0.01
N MET A 594 -31.23 5.13 0.06
CA MET A 594 -30.42 5.82 1.08
C MET A 594 -30.18 7.31 0.77
N ASN A 595 -30.68 7.82 -0.36
CA ASN A 595 -30.44 9.18 -0.86
C ASN A 595 -28.95 9.52 -1.08
N LEU A 596 -28.13 8.51 -1.42
CA LEU A 596 -26.72 8.69 -1.76
C LEU A 596 -26.53 9.02 -3.25
N ILE A 597 -27.51 8.66 -4.09
CA ILE A 597 -27.57 9.03 -5.51
C ILE A 597 -28.95 9.63 -5.84
N SER A 598 -29.01 10.43 -6.91
CA SER A 598 -30.23 11.08 -7.39
C SER A 598 -30.97 10.27 -8.46
N GLY A 599 -30.33 9.24 -9.03
CA GLY A 599 -30.93 8.41 -10.06
C GLY A 599 -29.90 7.67 -10.91
N TYR A 600 -30.33 7.28 -12.11
CA TYR A 600 -29.53 6.50 -13.05
C TYR A 600 -29.17 7.29 -14.31
N THR A 601 -28.06 6.94 -14.95
CA THR A 601 -27.64 7.51 -16.25
C THR A 601 -26.95 6.44 -17.10
N PRO A 602 -26.99 6.50 -18.44
CA PRO A 602 -26.29 5.53 -19.29
C PRO A 602 -24.80 5.41 -18.93
N VAL A 603 -24.23 4.21 -19.00
CA VAL A 603 -22.86 3.95 -18.52
C VAL A 603 -21.81 4.86 -19.17
N ALA A 604 -21.93 5.18 -20.45
CA ALA A 604 -21.04 6.11 -21.13
C ALA A 604 -21.12 7.54 -20.55
N GLN A 605 -22.32 8.01 -20.20
CA GLN A 605 -22.50 9.30 -19.53
C GLN A 605 -22.00 9.26 -18.09
N TRP A 606 -22.18 8.12 -17.41
CA TRP A 606 -21.65 7.91 -16.07
C TRP A 606 -20.12 7.95 -16.05
N LYS A 607 -19.44 7.24 -16.97
CA LYS A 607 -17.98 7.26 -17.14
C LYS A 607 -17.47 8.68 -17.42
N SER A 608 -18.10 9.42 -18.33
CA SER A 608 -17.74 10.83 -18.59
C SER A 608 -17.89 11.73 -17.35
N ARG A 609 -18.93 11.52 -16.52
CA ARG A 609 -19.10 12.25 -15.25
C ARG A 609 -18.06 11.85 -14.21
N LEU A 610 -17.71 10.57 -14.15
CA LEU A 610 -16.65 10.05 -13.30
C LEU A 610 -15.31 10.72 -13.65
N ASP A 611 -14.93 10.75 -14.92
CA ASP A 611 -13.72 11.44 -15.40
C ASP A 611 -13.74 12.94 -15.04
N THR A 612 -14.85 13.61 -15.33
CA THR A 612 -15.01 15.04 -15.02
C THR A 612 -14.83 15.28 -13.51
N ARG A 613 -15.49 14.47 -12.68
CA ARG A 613 -15.44 14.60 -11.22
C ARG A 613 -14.04 14.30 -10.68
N ALA A 614 -13.38 13.28 -11.20
CA ALA A 614 -12.01 12.93 -10.86
C ALA A 614 -11.07 14.13 -11.13
N ASN A 615 -11.18 14.74 -12.31
CA ASN A 615 -10.37 15.90 -12.70
C ASN A 615 -10.69 17.16 -11.88
N GLU A 616 -11.97 17.42 -11.58
CA GLU A 616 -12.37 18.59 -10.77
C GLU A 616 -11.92 18.51 -9.31
N THR A 617 -11.94 17.30 -8.74
CA THR A 617 -11.69 17.08 -7.30
C THR A 617 -10.25 16.68 -7.01
N GLY A 618 -9.52 16.18 -8.02
CA GLY A 618 -8.23 15.53 -7.82
C GLY A 618 -8.33 14.24 -6.98
N ASP A 619 -9.51 13.60 -6.93
CA ASP A 619 -9.70 12.36 -6.18
C ASP A 619 -9.04 11.19 -6.93
N PHE A 620 -7.89 10.77 -6.40
CA PHE A 620 -7.09 9.68 -6.95
C PHE A 620 -7.88 8.39 -7.18
N VAL A 621 -8.84 8.05 -6.30
CA VAL A 621 -9.58 6.79 -6.45
C VAL A 621 -10.62 6.88 -7.55
N LEU A 622 -11.23 8.05 -7.75
CA LEU A 622 -12.07 8.27 -8.92
C LEU A 622 -11.26 8.21 -10.20
N SER A 623 -10.07 8.84 -10.24
CA SER A 623 -9.17 8.77 -11.39
C SER A 623 -8.75 7.34 -11.71
N LEU A 624 -8.34 6.58 -10.68
CA LEU A 624 -7.92 5.19 -10.80
C LEU A 624 -9.05 4.32 -11.36
N LEU A 625 -10.27 4.46 -10.82
CA LEU A 625 -11.42 3.72 -11.32
C LEU A 625 -11.75 4.11 -12.75
N ALA A 626 -11.75 5.40 -13.09
CA ALA A 626 -12.14 5.87 -14.42
C ALA A 626 -11.28 5.27 -15.53
N GLN A 627 -9.98 5.10 -15.29
CA GLN A 627 -9.04 4.56 -16.27
C GLN A 627 -8.97 3.04 -16.29
N SER A 628 -9.15 2.40 -15.13
CA SER A 628 -9.04 0.94 -15.03
C SER A 628 -10.34 0.22 -15.29
N LEU A 629 -11.49 0.91 -15.22
CA LEU A 629 -12.80 0.26 -15.28
C LEU A 629 -12.97 -0.55 -16.58
N ASP A 630 -12.56 -0.03 -17.73
CA ASP A 630 -12.69 -0.76 -19.00
C ASP A 630 -11.89 -2.08 -19.02
N ASP A 631 -10.73 -2.11 -18.36
CA ASP A 631 -9.89 -3.30 -18.26
C ASP A 631 -10.47 -4.36 -17.31
N VAL A 632 -11.10 -3.91 -16.22
CA VAL A 632 -11.61 -4.80 -15.16
C VAL A 632 -13.13 -5.03 -15.22
N GLU A 633 -13.86 -4.35 -16.11
CA GLU A 633 -15.32 -4.45 -16.23
C GLU A 633 -15.78 -5.87 -16.58
N SER A 634 -14.97 -6.59 -17.36
CA SER A 634 -15.19 -8.01 -17.66
C SER A 634 -15.26 -8.86 -16.39
N GLN A 635 -14.55 -8.46 -15.34
CA GLN A 635 -14.53 -9.21 -14.08
C GLN A 635 -15.85 -9.15 -13.32
N LEU A 636 -16.61 -8.08 -13.53
CA LEU A 636 -17.91 -7.86 -12.92
C LEU A 636 -19.04 -8.53 -13.70
N SER A 637 -18.85 -8.75 -15.00
CA SER A 637 -19.89 -9.24 -15.91
C SER A 637 -19.79 -10.74 -16.22
N ASN A 638 -18.59 -11.32 -16.15
CA ASN A 638 -18.32 -12.70 -16.57
C ASN A 638 -17.71 -13.59 -15.47
N SER A 639 -18.17 -13.45 -14.23
CA SER A 639 -17.58 -14.17 -13.09
C SER A 639 -17.57 -15.70 -13.28
N GLY A 640 -16.40 -16.30 -13.04
CA GLY A 640 -16.21 -17.74 -13.05
C GLY A 640 -17.08 -18.47 -12.02
N ARG A 641 -17.42 -19.73 -12.29
CA ARG A 641 -18.08 -20.60 -11.31
C ARG A 641 -17.03 -21.44 -10.60
N PHE A 642 -17.10 -21.54 -9.29
CA PHE A 642 -16.13 -22.28 -8.49
C PHE A 642 -16.81 -23.49 -7.85
N ASP A 643 -16.17 -24.65 -7.92
CA ASP A 643 -16.52 -25.77 -7.06
C ASP A 643 -16.10 -25.43 -5.63
N CYS A 644 -17.00 -25.55 -4.67
CA CYS A 644 -16.73 -25.30 -3.25
C CYS A 644 -16.97 -26.56 -2.41
N SER A 645 -17.02 -27.74 -3.01
CA SER A 645 -17.43 -28.98 -2.33
C SER A 645 -16.56 -29.33 -1.11
N ASN A 646 -15.24 -29.18 -1.19
CA ASN A 646 -14.35 -29.38 -0.04
C ASN A 646 -14.59 -28.31 1.02
N PHE A 647 -14.76 -27.06 0.61
CA PHE A 647 -15.05 -25.95 1.53
C PHE A 647 -16.39 -26.15 2.25
N ASP A 648 -17.43 -26.57 1.54
CA ASP A 648 -18.77 -26.86 2.08
C ASP A 648 -18.72 -28.01 3.11
N SER A 649 -18.05 -29.12 2.75
CA SER A 649 -17.90 -30.28 3.63
C SER A 649 -17.14 -29.90 4.91
N ALA A 650 -15.97 -29.26 4.76
CA ALA A 650 -15.13 -28.86 5.89
C ALA A 650 -15.84 -27.82 6.76
N SER A 651 -16.58 -26.88 6.16
CA SER A 651 -17.39 -25.91 6.92
C SER A 651 -18.46 -26.60 7.75
N SER A 652 -19.16 -27.58 7.18
CA SER A 652 -20.18 -28.36 7.91
C SER A 652 -19.57 -29.17 9.04
N GLU A 653 -18.42 -29.80 8.83
CA GLU A 653 -17.69 -30.57 9.85
C GLU A 653 -17.25 -29.68 11.02
N CYS A 654 -16.81 -28.45 10.74
CA CYS A 654 -16.37 -27.49 11.76
C CYS A 654 -17.51 -26.64 12.35
N GLY A 655 -18.76 -26.84 11.92
CA GLY A 655 -19.91 -26.05 12.38
C GLY A 655 -19.87 -24.57 11.97
N LEU A 656 -19.21 -24.25 10.86
CA LEU A 656 -19.14 -22.90 10.29
C LEU A 656 -20.43 -22.58 9.54
N SER A 657 -21.12 -21.51 9.97
CA SER A 657 -22.26 -20.96 9.24
C SER A 657 -21.82 -19.88 8.25
N ARG A 658 -22.46 -19.85 7.08
CA ARG A 658 -22.29 -18.78 6.09
C ARG A 658 -23.39 -17.75 6.26
N PRO A 659 -23.07 -16.47 6.49
CA PRO A 659 -24.07 -15.41 6.51
C PRO A 659 -24.62 -15.20 5.09
N SER A 660 -25.91 -14.85 5.01
CA SER A 660 -26.53 -14.43 3.75
C SER A 660 -25.96 -13.09 3.31
N VAL A 661 -25.65 -12.98 2.02
CA VAL A 661 -25.32 -11.70 1.37
C VAL A 661 -26.62 -11.14 0.81
N ASP A 662 -27.44 -10.62 1.72
CA ASP A 662 -28.76 -10.05 1.44
C ASP A 662 -28.75 -8.52 1.51
N VAL A 663 -29.94 -7.94 1.33
CA VAL A 663 -30.16 -6.48 1.39
C VAL A 663 -29.68 -5.87 2.71
N GLU A 664 -29.83 -6.56 3.84
CA GLU A 664 -29.39 -6.03 5.14
C GLU A 664 -27.87 -6.09 5.29
N TYR A 665 -27.22 -7.15 4.79
CA TYR A 665 -25.76 -7.20 4.68
C TYR A 665 -25.22 -6.03 3.85
N LEU A 666 -25.79 -5.79 2.67
CA LEU A 666 -25.38 -4.72 1.76
C LEU A 666 -25.56 -3.33 2.39
N LYS A 667 -26.71 -3.06 3.01
CA LYS A 667 -26.97 -1.80 3.72
C LYS A 667 -25.93 -1.55 4.80
N LYS A 668 -25.60 -2.55 5.63
CA LYS A 668 -24.56 -2.41 6.66
C LYS A 668 -23.21 -2.06 6.06
N GLY A 669 -22.82 -2.75 4.98
CA GLY A 669 -21.60 -2.48 4.24
C GLY A 669 -21.51 -1.05 3.71
N ILE A 670 -22.54 -0.62 2.98
CA ILE A 670 -22.62 0.73 2.40
C ILE A 670 -22.56 1.80 3.50
N VAL A 671 -23.33 1.65 4.59
CA VAL A 671 -23.29 2.60 5.73
C VAL A 671 -21.90 2.62 6.37
N GLY A 672 -21.29 1.45 6.53
CA GLY A 672 -19.93 1.30 7.07
C GLY A 672 -18.89 2.01 6.22
N GLN A 673 -19.06 2.01 4.90
CA GLN A 673 -18.14 2.63 3.95
C GLN A 673 -18.31 4.16 3.87
N VAL A 674 -19.55 4.67 3.83
CA VAL A 674 -19.86 6.11 3.60
C VAL A 674 -19.62 6.96 4.85
N ARG A 675 -19.71 6.39 6.06
CA ARG A 675 -19.47 7.14 7.32
C ARG A 675 -18.00 7.26 7.71
N ASP A 676 -17.09 6.53 7.05
CA ASP A 676 -15.70 6.33 7.48
C ASP A 676 -14.67 7.19 6.72
N GLU A 677 -15.08 8.16 5.90
CA GLU A 677 -14.15 9.06 5.16
C GLU A 677 -13.22 9.89 6.07
N SER A 678 -13.41 9.87 7.40
CA SER A 678 -12.52 10.49 8.38
C SER A 678 -11.45 9.55 8.97
N THR A 679 -11.45 8.25 8.61
CA THR A 679 -10.70 7.20 9.33
C THR A 679 -10.14 6.06 8.44
N ALA A 680 -10.16 6.18 7.10
CA ALA A 680 -9.63 5.14 6.23
C ALA A 680 -8.14 4.83 6.51
N PRO A 681 -7.74 3.54 6.63
CA PRO A 681 -6.35 3.16 6.86
C PRO A 681 -5.44 3.53 5.68
N VAL A 682 -4.17 3.80 6.00
CA VAL A 682 -3.10 4.16 5.07
C VAL A 682 -2.98 3.11 3.97
N ALA A 683 -2.84 3.56 2.71
CA ALA A 683 -2.61 2.69 1.57
C ALA A 683 -1.45 1.70 1.86
N PRO A 684 -1.51 0.44 1.38
CA PRO A 684 -0.33 -0.43 1.41
C PRO A 684 0.83 0.32 0.75
N ALA A 685 1.98 0.35 1.42
CA ALA A 685 3.18 0.98 0.90
C ALA A 685 3.46 0.41 -0.49
N ALA A 686 3.71 1.29 -1.47
CA ALA A 686 4.21 0.86 -2.77
C ALA A 686 5.50 0.07 -2.53
N GLU A 687 5.50 -1.21 -2.88
CA GLU A 687 6.66 -2.07 -2.77
C GLU A 687 7.61 -1.72 -3.90
N THR A 688 8.81 -1.29 -3.53
CA THR A 688 9.84 -0.82 -4.45
C THR A 688 10.56 -2.03 -5.03
N VAL A 689 10.46 -2.22 -6.35
CA VAL A 689 11.10 -3.32 -7.06
C VAL A 689 12.51 -2.92 -7.49
N THR A 690 13.54 -3.48 -6.85
CA THR A 690 14.92 -3.38 -7.30
C THR A 690 15.15 -4.35 -8.46
N ALA A 691 15.37 -3.82 -9.67
CA ALA A 691 15.80 -4.59 -10.82
C ALA A 691 17.24 -5.11 -10.61
N LEU A 692 17.41 -6.43 -10.55
CA LEU A 692 18.74 -7.08 -10.56
C LEU A 692 19.23 -7.17 -12.01
N ALA A 693 20.23 -6.33 -12.35
CA ALA A 693 21.00 -6.49 -13.57
C ALA A 693 21.89 -7.75 -13.45
N GLY A 694 21.72 -8.69 -14.37
CA GLY A 694 22.52 -9.90 -14.45
C GLY A 694 23.94 -9.62 -14.95
N ASP A 695 24.94 -9.90 -14.12
CA ASP A 695 26.33 -9.95 -14.54
C ASP A 695 26.62 -11.31 -15.20
N GLY A 696 26.77 -11.28 -16.52
CA GLY A 696 27.20 -12.41 -17.34
C GLY A 696 28.48 -12.07 -18.10
N SER A 697 29.64 -12.42 -17.54
CA SER A 697 30.90 -12.84 -18.19
C SER A 697 32.02 -12.73 -17.15
N GLY A 698 33.04 -13.57 -17.03
CA GLY A 698 33.58 -14.68 -17.79
C GLY A 698 34.94 -15.01 -17.16
N ALA A 699 35.32 -16.28 -17.14
CA ALA A 699 36.53 -16.81 -16.51
C ALA A 699 37.84 -16.15 -17.00
N GLY A 700 38.85 -16.07 -16.11
CA GLY A 700 40.22 -15.69 -16.48
C GLY A 700 41.21 -15.75 -15.31
N SER A 701 41.89 -16.90 -15.19
CA SER A 701 43.13 -17.20 -14.45
C SER A 701 43.98 -16.03 -13.90
N ALA A 702 44.28 -16.06 -12.59
CA ALA A 702 45.61 -16.22 -11.99
C ALA A 702 45.52 -16.03 -10.47
#